data_AF-A0A9E3EZU1-F1
#
_entry.id   AF-A0A9E3EZU1-F1
#
_cell.length_a   1.000
_cell.length_b   1.000
_cell.length_c   1.000
_cell.angle_alpha   90.00
_cell.angle_beta   90.00
_cell.angle_gamma   90.00
#
_symmetry.space_group_name_H-M   'P 1'
#
loop_
_entity.id
_entity.type
_entity.pdbx_description
1 polymer ?
#
loop_
_entity_poly.entity_id
_entity_poly.type
_entity_poly.pdbx_seq_one_letter_code
_entity_poly.pdbx_strand_id
1 'polypeptide(L)'
;MAIPPAPSPGAAERRQLTVVICDLVSSSELATRIDPEDLAELYRRFHRCVAEVMGRYGGFYARPMGDGALVFFGFPHAHEDDAERAVRASLLTLEAVAAIRGVDGHPPHARIGIATGIAILSHVADTGSARGLDAAGEAPSLAARLQQIAEPDTVVIAESVRRLVGPLFVYRELGTRSLKGWDKPIAVAEVLRPASNPSRFAARVGPRRTPLVGRRAMVERLAALWRDARDGAGRIALVTGEPGIGKSRLAAHLMADTALETHIRIRWFCVAHQQDVALHPCLQYLEHTARIRREDSPELRRTKLESVLLGASAEDLTLIASLMQLAVDPRATILQSSPRRRRERTLRAILQVLVRACHRHPVLAIVEDAHWADPSTSEFLSLVARQAASLPLLLVVTARPEFTPSWIDAAGLEHITLQPLRPRESAELVRGLAGPDTLAETVVDTIVARCDGVPLFLEEVTREVLENARVTGRPGGMVPASIHASLLARLDRLGATRKVVEAAATIGRDFSIELLRQVQEAGEHDVNTAVRHLVDAGLVLPSGMVGSGRFRFKHTLIQDTAYGMMLRERRRMLHGRIARALETHFPQTATSEAQLLAYHCTEAGLTEEAVGWWLRAGTQSLSRAAAPEALAQLRRGLELCASLPDTEARRQQELGLQIALGKAIIATDGHAAPGCRAAFMRARALCAEIQEPPQFLTVLFQEWTQALLRADFSATRAQAEELLSLAWERQDPVWDLFACCAAGLTHFELGAFALAHRFLCRGLRLFDPRRHEDYAAASVGDPAVLMQKFLAWERMCVGRFAEAWAACDAALAQARARRNSYALAYALASQTCLHASIGTPAAGLATAQELQAVADEHGHDYYRAMATCWQGCCLGQLGRAHEGLALLKRGNLLHRTSGARLHLHWSLRVEAELLGRTRDAESGLELLREARSLIGDVNSRWDGAELCRAEGELLARAGDIEGAKRALAQAQDIARAQGALLFELRARAGLAKLPLEGERRSEAARALAVTVRRFEPVCEAHDVLHAHELLAELR
;
A
#
# COMPACT_ATOMS: atom_id res chain seq x y z
N MET A 1 8.91 5.44 58.73
CA MET A 1 8.63 5.32 57.28
C MET A 1 9.86 5.77 56.53
N ALA A 2 10.45 4.92 55.68
CA ALA A 2 11.57 5.33 54.83
C ALA A 2 11.06 6.16 53.65
N ILE A 3 11.80 7.20 53.28
CA ILE A 3 11.52 8.01 52.09
C ILE A 3 11.85 7.15 50.85
N PRO A 4 10.96 7.04 49.84
CA PRO A 4 11.28 6.29 48.62
C PRO A 4 12.44 6.94 47.87
N PRO A 5 13.32 6.16 47.21
CA PRO A 5 14.43 6.71 46.44
C PRO A 5 13.91 7.60 45.31
N ALA A 6 14.55 8.76 45.12
CA ALA A 6 14.22 9.68 44.05
C ALA A 6 14.50 9.04 42.67
N PRO A 7 13.71 9.36 41.63
CA PRO A 7 13.99 8.91 40.26
C PRO A 7 15.38 9.38 39.79
N SER A 8 15.99 8.59 38.91
CA SER A 8 17.36 8.83 38.41
C SER A 8 17.48 10.17 37.67
N PRO A 9 18.45 11.04 38.02
CA PRO A 9 18.59 12.34 37.40
C PRO A 9 19.10 12.20 35.96
N GLY A 10 18.34 12.71 34.98
CA GLY A 10 18.84 12.94 33.62
C GLY A 10 17.84 12.76 32.47
N ALA A 11 16.76 11.99 32.66
CA ALA A 11 15.76 11.78 31.60
C ALA A 11 14.70 12.88 31.60
N ALA A 12 14.46 13.51 30.45
CA ALA A 12 13.41 14.51 30.30
C ALA A 12 12.03 13.85 30.07
N GLU A 13 11.03 14.16 30.91
CA GLU A 13 9.73 13.48 30.88
C GLU A 13 8.67 14.30 30.13
N ARG A 14 8.00 13.71 29.11
CA ARG A 14 6.84 14.32 28.45
C ARG A 14 5.56 13.96 29.22
N ARG A 15 4.94 14.93 29.88
CA ARG A 15 3.73 14.72 30.70
C ARG A 15 2.71 15.86 30.49
N GLN A 16 1.45 15.60 30.82
CA GLN A 16 0.48 16.66 31.05
C GLN A 16 0.69 17.20 32.47
N LEU A 17 0.82 18.52 32.62
CA LEU A 17 1.02 19.19 33.91
C LEU A 17 0.09 20.38 34.04
N THR A 18 -0.29 20.71 35.27
CA THR A 18 -0.84 22.03 35.61
C THR A 18 0.26 22.86 36.24
N VAL A 19 0.59 23.99 35.60
CA VAL A 19 1.66 24.88 36.01
C VAL A 19 1.06 26.11 36.68
N VAL A 20 1.55 26.42 37.87
CA VAL A 20 1.21 27.61 38.64
C VAL A 20 2.43 28.52 38.69
N ILE A 21 2.26 29.79 38.34
CA ILE A 21 3.25 30.84 38.53
C ILE A 21 2.64 31.91 39.41
N CYS A 22 3.27 32.14 40.56
CA CYS A 22 2.89 33.14 41.56
C CYS A 22 3.95 34.23 41.61
N ASP A 23 3.56 35.50 41.73
CA ASP A 23 4.47 36.65 41.62
C ASP A 23 4.07 37.75 42.63
N LEU A 24 5.04 38.44 43.21
CA LEU A 24 4.82 39.58 44.10
C LEU A 24 4.57 40.87 43.29
N VAL A 25 3.53 41.61 43.64
CA VAL A 25 3.19 42.87 42.96
C VAL A 25 4.14 44.00 43.39
N SER A 26 4.56 44.84 42.44
CA SER A 26 5.45 45.99 42.67
C SER A 26 6.80 45.69 43.35
N SER A 27 7.26 44.44 43.28
CA SER A 27 8.59 43.97 43.73
C SER A 27 9.76 44.89 43.33
N SER A 28 9.75 45.34 42.07
CA SER A 28 10.78 46.22 41.50
C SER A 28 10.72 47.65 42.03
N GLU A 29 9.54 48.14 42.43
CA GLU A 29 9.40 49.45 43.07
C GLU A 29 9.83 49.37 44.54
N LEU A 30 9.45 48.30 45.23
CA LEU A 30 9.90 47.98 46.59
C LEU A 30 11.43 47.89 46.65
N ALA A 31 12.07 47.24 45.67
CA ALA A 31 13.52 47.13 45.55
C ALA A 31 14.27 48.46 45.36
N THR A 32 13.57 49.57 45.04
CA THR A 32 14.15 50.92 44.97
C THR A 32 13.95 51.75 46.24
N ARG A 33 13.16 51.25 47.20
CA ARG A 33 12.73 52.00 48.41
C ARG A 33 13.12 51.33 49.72
N ILE A 34 13.39 50.03 49.71
CA ILE A 34 13.65 49.18 50.87
C ILE A 34 15.10 48.67 50.83
N ASP A 35 15.67 48.41 52.01
CA ASP A 35 17.00 47.81 52.13
C ASP A 35 17.07 46.39 51.49
N PRO A 36 18.13 46.05 50.75
CA PRO A 36 18.28 44.73 50.14
C PRO A 36 18.18 43.54 51.12
N GLU A 37 18.56 43.69 52.39
CA GLU A 37 18.43 42.62 53.40
C GLU A 37 16.97 42.36 53.78
N ASP A 38 16.18 43.42 53.99
CA ASP A 38 14.74 43.34 54.28
C ASP A 38 13.95 42.80 53.08
N LEU A 39 14.33 43.18 51.85
CA LEU A 39 13.75 42.63 50.63
C LEU A 39 14.06 41.12 50.48
N ALA A 40 15.30 40.71 50.76
CA ALA A 40 15.69 39.31 50.72
C ALA A 40 14.98 38.46 51.80
N GLU A 41 14.74 39.04 52.98
CA GLU A 41 13.90 38.43 54.03
C GLU A 41 12.43 38.29 53.57
N LEU A 42 11.86 39.33 52.94
CA LEU A 42 10.50 39.30 52.38
C LEU A 42 10.34 38.19 51.33
N TYR A 43 11.24 38.11 50.35
CA TYR A 43 11.23 37.03 49.35
C TYR A 43 11.36 35.65 50.00
N ARG A 44 12.19 35.50 51.04
CA ARG A 44 12.33 34.22 51.76
C ARG A 44 11.07 33.82 52.51
N ARG A 45 10.30 34.78 53.05
CA ARG A 45 8.99 34.54 53.67
C ARG A 45 7.94 34.17 52.62
N PHE A 46 7.90 34.90 51.50
CA PHE A 46 7.01 34.62 50.37
C PHE A 46 7.24 33.20 49.79
N HIS A 47 8.48 32.86 49.41
CA HIS A 47 8.80 31.54 48.85
C HIS A 47 8.46 30.40 49.81
N ARG A 48 8.68 30.59 51.12
CA ARG A 48 8.29 29.62 52.15
C ARG A 48 6.77 29.46 52.21
N CYS A 49 6.01 30.56 52.20
CA CYS A 49 4.56 30.56 52.21
C CYS A 49 3.98 29.82 50.99
N VAL A 50 4.46 30.15 49.77
CA VAL A 50 4.03 29.49 48.53
C VAL A 50 4.36 27.98 48.57
N ALA A 51 5.59 27.61 48.94
CA ALA A 51 6.00 26.21 49.02
C ALA A 51 5.18 25.41 50.04
N GLU A 52 4.87 25.99 51.20
CA GLU A 52 4.09 25.34 52.25
C GLU A 52 2.62 25.16 51.84
N VAL A 53 1.95 26.21 51.36
CA VAL A 53 0.53 26.15 50.99
C VAL A 53 0.33 25.23 49.78
N MET A 54 1.15 25.38 48.74
CA MET A 54 1.06 24.54 47.53
C MET A 54 1.41 23.08 47.81
N GLY A 55 2.44 22.84 48.64
CA GLY A 55 2.87 21.49 49.04
C GLY A 55 1.78 20.71 49.76
N ARG A 56 0.97 21.37 50.61
CA ARG A 56 -0.19 20.74 51.30
C ARG A 56 -1.25 20.18 50.33
N TYR A 57 -1.34 20.71 49.12
CA TYR A 57 -2.24 20.22 48.06
C TYR A 57 -1.57 19.24 47.08
N GLY A 58 -0.30 18.90 47.29
CA GLY A 58 0.47 18.03 46.40
C GLY A 58 1.16 18.74 45.24
N GLY A 59 1.27 20.07 45.29
CA GLY A 59 2.08 20.84 44.34
C GLY A 59 3.56 20.68 44.61
N PHE A 60 4.34 20.33 43.58
CA PHE A 60 5.79 20.26 43.63
C PHE A 60 6.38 21.65 43.39
N TYR A 61 7.03 22.22 44.42
CA TYR A 61 7.74 23.49 44.33
C TYR A 61 9.00 23.32 43.48
N ALA A 62 8.99 23.83 42.25
CA ALA A 62 9.95 23.47 41.21
C ALA A 62 11.21 24.36 41.22
N ARG A 63 11.04 25.68 41.41
CA ARG A 63 12.11 26.63 41.72
C ARG A 63 11.56 27.98 42.21
N PRO A 64 12.33 28.75 43.01
CA PRO A 64 12.14 30.19 43.12
C PRO A 64 12.55 30.89 41.82
N MET A 65 11.95 32.05 41.54
CA MET A 65 12.18 32.90 40.37
C MET A 65 12.27 34.37 40.80
N GLY A 66 13.21 34.70 41.68
CA GLY A 66 13.38 36.06 42.21
C GLY A 66 12.27 36.45 43.16
N ASP A 67 11.37 37.31 42.69
CA ASP A 67 10.12 37.74 43.30
C ASP A 67 8.94 36.76 43.06
N GLY A 68 9.06 35.87 42.08
CA GLY A 68 8.06 34.84 41.77
C GLY A 68 8.44 33.41 42.11
N ALA A 69 7.49 32.48 42.01
CA ALA A 69 7.63 31.07 42.32
C ALA A 69 6.95 30.16 41.27
N LEU A 70 7.62 29.07 40.89
CA LEU A 70 7.12 28.08 39.93
C LEU A 70 6.74 26.78 40.65
N VAL A 71 5.51 26.32 40.43
CA VAL A 71 4.97 25.09 41.03
C VAL A 71 4.30 24.21 39.99
N PHE A 72 4.54 22.89 40.05
CA PHE A 72 3.91 21.89 39.18
C PHE A 72 2.94 21.03 39.96
N PHE A 73 1.71 20.89 39.46
CA PHE A 73 0.78 19.83 39.85
C PHE A 73 0.76 18.77 38.74
N GLY A 74 0.78 17.51 39.14
CA GLY A 74 0.97 16.35 38.26
C GLY A 74 2.39 15.77 38.21
N PHE A 75 3.27 16.22 39.10
CA PHE A 75 4.63 15.71 39.27
C PHE A 75 4.99 15.64 40.77
N PRO A 76 5.73 14.62 41.26
CA PRO A 76 6.17 13.41 40.55
C PRO A 76 5.03 12.42 40.25
N HIS A 77 3.87 12.59 40.88
CA HIS A 77 2.68 11.77 40.67
C HIS A 77 1.55 12.61 40.06
N ALA A 78 0.90 12.07 39.04
CA ALA A 78 -0.29 12.65 38.44
C ALA A 78 -1.55 12.29 39.23
N HIS A 79 -2.46 13.25 39.38
CA HIS A 79 -3.78 13.09 39.96
C HIS A 79 -4.84 13.70 39.04
N GLU A 80 -6.03 13.10 39.03
CA GLU A 80 -7.13 13.57 38.18
C GLU A 80 -7.63 14.96 38.59
N ASP A 81 -7.39 15.35 39.85
CA ASP A 81 -7.73 16.64 40.46
C ASP A 81 -6.56 17.63 40.52
N ASP A 82 -5.44 17.42 39.80
CA ASP A 82 -4.28 18.32 39.81
C ASP A 82 -4.63 19.77 39.44
N ALA A 83 -5.54 19.98 38.49
CA ALA A 83 -6.02 21.31 38.12
C ALA A 83 -6.91 21.96 39.21
N GLU A 84 -7.73 21.17 39.89
CA GLU A 84 -8.54 21.64 41.04
C GLU A 84 -7.63 22.02 42.21
N ARG A 85 -6.68 21.15 42.53
CA ARG A 85 -5.69 21.35 43.60
C ARG A 85 -4.85 22.59 43.37
N ALA A 86 -4.37 22.79 42.15
CA ALA A 86 -3.66 24.00 41.76
C ALA A 86 -4.51 25.26 42.05
N VAL A 87 -5.77 25.30 41.60
CA VAL A 87 -6.65 26.45 41.82
C VAL A 87 -6.99 26.66 43.30
N ARG A 88 -7.29 25.59 44.07
CA ARG A 88 -7.55 25.69 45.53
C ARG A 88 -6.33 26.22 46.28
N ALA A 89 -5.15 25.68 45.96
CA ALA A 89 -3.90 26.10 46.58
C ALA A 89 -3.57 27.55 46.22
N SER A 90 -3.77 27.97 44.97
CA SER A 90 -3.58 29.36 44.54
C SER A 90 -4.44 30.37 45.32
N LEU A 91 -5.74 30.10 45.50
CA LEU A 91 -6.61 30.98 46.30
C LEU A 91 -6.13 31.09 47.75
N LEU A 92 -5.80 29.96 48.38
CA LEU A 92 -5.26 29.93 49.74
C LEU A 92 -3.86 30.55 49.86
N THR A 93 -3.07 30.52 48.79
CA THR A 93 -1.76 31.19 48.75
C THR A 93 -1.93 32.71 48.74
N LEU A 94 -2.93 33.26 48.04
CA LEU A 94 -3.21 34.70 48.12
C LEU A 94 -3.62 35.11 49.55
N GLU A 95 -4.55 34.37 50.17
CA GLU A 95 -4.95 34.59 51.57
C GLU A 95 -3.75 34.51 52.54
N ALA A 96 -2.86 33.55 52.34
CA ALA A 96 -1.68 33.35 53.20
C ALA A 96 -0.57 34.39 52.96
N VAL A 97 -0.40 34.88 51.73
CA VAL A 97 0.57 35.95 51.42
C VAL A 97 0.12 37.28 52.01
N ALA A 98 -1.18 37.59 51.97
CA ALA A 98 -1.76 38.77 52.64
C ALA A 98 -1.59 38.76 54.18
N ALA A 99 -1.26 37.61 54.78
CA ALA A 99 -0.95 37.49 56.21
C ALA A 99 0.55 37.67 56.54
N ILE A 100 1.42 37.82 55.53
CA ILE A 100 2.85 38.08 55.74
C ILE A 100 3.04 39.54 56.18
N ARG A 101 3.88 39.79 57.18
CA ARG A 101 4.35 41.15 57.49
C ARG A 101 5.26 41.65 56.37
N GLY A 102 4.76 42.57 55.55
CA GLY A 102 5.59 43.35 54.63
C GLY A 102 6.45 44.38 55.36
N VAL A 103 7.36 45.00 54.63
CA VAL A 103 8.43 45.85 55.21
C VAL A 103 7.86 47.20 55.68
N ASP A 104 6.99 47.83 54.89
CA ASP A 104 6.38 49.14 55.19
C ASP A 104 5.12 49.03 56.07
N GLY A 105 4.99 47.96 56.87
CA GLY A 105 3.82 47.69 57.72
C GLY A 105 2.54 47.28 56.96
N HIS A 106 2.53 47.34 55.63
CA HIS A 106 1.45 46.88 54.77
C HIS A 106 1.68 45.42 54.33
N PRO A 107 0.63 44.60 54.15
CA PRO A 107 0.78 43.24 53.66
C PRO A 107 1.23 43.23 52.19
N PRO A 108 2.05 42.25 51.75
CA PRO A 108 2.42 42.11 50.35
C PRO A 108 1.24 41.56 49.53
N HIS A 109 1.11 42.06 48.30
CA HIS A 109 0.12 41.58 47.33
C HIS A 109 0.76 40.58 46.36
N ALA A 110 0.00 39.58 45.92
CA ALA A 110 0.47 38.58 44.97
C ALA A 110 -0.53 38.35 43.83
N ARG A 111 -0.05 37.83 42.71
CA ARG A 111 -0.88 37.53 41.54
C ARG A 111 -0.48 36.19 40.93
N ILE A 112 -1.47 35.41 40.47
CA ILE A 112 -1.24 34.02 40.08
C ILE A 112 -1.81 33.72 38.69
N GLY A 113 -1.00 33.07 37.86
CA GLY A 113 -1.40 32.52 36.57
C GLY A 113 -1.34 30.98 36.58
N ILE A 114 -2.38 30.33 36.04
CA ILE A 114 -2.45 28.86 35.96
C ILE A 114 -2.79 28.40 34.54
N ALA A 115 -2.02 27.45 34.02
CA ALA A 115 -2.29 26.78 32.75
C ALA A 115 -2.02 25.27 32.82
N THR A 116 -2.85 24.47 32.13
CA THR A 116 -2.66 23.03 31.98
C THR A 116 -2.37 22.68 30.52
N GLY A 117 -1.41 21.79 30.28
CA GLY A 117 -1.02 21.34 28.95
C GLY A 117 0.08 20.29 28.95
N ILE A 118 0.49 19.83 27.76
CA ILE A 118 1.65 18.93 27.62
C ILE A 118 2.94 19.75 27.74
N ALA A 119 3.83 19.31 28.62
CA ALA A 119 5.16 19.87 28.81
C ALA A 119 6.22 18.76 28.89
N ILE A 120 7.47 19.15 28.65
CA ILE A 120 8.65 18.32 28.83
C ILE A 120 9.37 18.82 30.08
N LEU A 121 9.46 17.99 31.11
CA LEU A 121 10.22 18.27 32.32
C LEU A 121 11.70 18.01 32.08
N SER A 122 12.56 18.91 32.55
CA SER A 122 14.01 18.79 32.47
C SER A 122 14.65 19.26 33.77
N HIS A 123 15.62 18.49 34.28
CA HIS A 123 16.47 18.94 35.39
C HIS A 123 17.46 19.99 34.90
N VAL A 124 17.51 21.14 35.57
CA VAL A 124 18.53 22.16 35.32
C VAL A 124 19.71 21.89 36.23
N ALA A 125 20.83 21.48 35.65
CA ALA A 125 22.13 21.52 36.31
C ALA A 125 22.71 22.94 36.22
N ASP A 126 23.47 23.33 37.25
CA ASP A 126 24.11 24.64 37.46
C ASP A 126 23.20 25.86 37.67
N THR A 127 23.01 26.22 38.95
CA THR A 127 23.72 27.37 39.55
C THR A 127 23.39 27.51 41.05
N GLY A 128 24.35 27.20 41.93
CA GLY A 128 24.45 27.73 43.31
C GLY A 128 23.35 27.45 44.36
N SER A 129 22.12 27.05 44.00
CA SER A 129 21.02 26.83 44.94
C SER A 129 20.12 25.65 44.54
N ALA A 130 19.28 25.19 45.46
CA ALA A 130 18.75 23.82 45.47
C ALA A 130 17.90 23.42 44.25
N ARG A 131 18.28 22.28 43.62
CA ARG A 131 17.47 21.39 42.75
C ARG A 131 16.35 22.08 41.94
N GLY A 132 16.71 22.84 40.91
CA GLY A 132 15.75 23.36 39.93
C GLY A 132 15.23 22.27 38.97
N LEU A 133 13.91 22.09 38.92
CA LEU A 133 13.22 21.38 37.84
C LEU A 133 12.52 22.41 36.94
N ASP A 134 12.70 22.32 35.64
CA ASP A 134 12.07 23.24 34.68
C ASP A 134 11.14 22.48 33.72
N ALA A 135 10.24 23.21 33.07
CA ALA A 135 9.25 22.66 32.14
C ALA A 135 9.25 23.45 30.82
N ALA A 136 9.51 22.76 29.71
CA ALA A 136 9.42 23.32 28.37
C ALA A 136 8.09 22.92 27.70
N GLY A 137 7.33 23.90 27.22
CA GLY A 137 6.06 23.68 26.53
C GLY A 137 5.13 24.90 26.56
N GLU A 138 3.94 24.74 26.01
CA GLU A 138 2.93 25.81 25.95
C GLU A 138 2.42 26.19 27.35
N ALA A 139 2.14 25.21 28.22
CA ALA A 139 1.56 25.46 29.54
C ALA A 139 2.42 26.37 30.46
N PRO A 140 3.73 26.12 30.66
CA PRO A 140 4.59 27.02 31.43
C PRO A 140 4.62 28.46 30.88
N SER A 141 4.69 28.59 29.54
CA SER A 141 4.70 29.90 28.88
C SER A 141 3.36 30.62 29.02
N LEU A 142 2.24 29.90 28.92
CA LEU A 142 0.90 30.43 29.08
C LEU A 142 0.64 30.86 30.54
N ALA A 143 1.00 30.03 31.52
CA ALA A 143 0.87 30.37 32.95
C ALA A 143 1.59 31.69 33.28
N ALA A 144 2.79 31.92 32.73
CA ALA A 144 3.54 33.15 32.91
C ALA A 144 2.83 34.37 32.30
N ARG A 145 2.20 34.22 31.12
CA ARG A 145 1.42 35.31 30.51
C ARG A 145 0.12 35.61 31.26
N LEU A 146 -0.55 34.59 31.80
CA LEU A 146 -1.75 34.76 32.63
C LEU A 146 -1.43 35.51 33.92
N GLN A 147 -0.31 35.16 34.57
CA GLN A 147 0.19 35.85 35.76
C GLN A 147 0.51 37.32 35.46
N GLN A 148 1.09 37.63 34.30
CA GLN A 148 1.40 39.00 33.90
C GLN A 148 0.17 39.90 33.66
N ILE A 149 -0.98 39.32 33.29
CA ILE A 149 -2.25 40.04 33.11
C ILE A 149 -3.19 39.94 34.32
N ALA A 150 -2.77 39.26 35.39
CA ALA A 150 -3.53 39.16 36.62
C ALA A 150 -3.38 40.45 37.43
N GLU A 151 -4.53 41.01 37.85
CA GLU A 151 -4.59 42.10 38.80
C GLU A 151 -4.09 41.65 40.19
N PRO A 152 -3.69 42.58 41.07
CA PRO A 152 -3.28 42.25 42.44
C PRO A 152 -4.34 41.43 43.17
N ASP A 153 -3.90 40.39 43.88
CA ASP A 153 -4.69 39.43 44.64
C ASP A 153 -5.75 38.66 43.81
N THR A 154 -5.42 38.37 42.54
CA THR A 154 -6.27 37.54 41.66
C THR A 154 -5.57 36.27 41.16
N VAL A 155 -6.37 35.22 40.89
CA VAL A 155 -5.96 33.99 40.22
C VAL A 155 -6.57 33.96 38.82
N VAL A 156 -5.74 34.12 37.78
CA VAL A 156 -6.17 34.08 36.37
C VAL A 156 -5.79 32.73 35.74
N ILE A 157 -6.76 32.13 35.05
CA ILE A 157 -6.65 30.80 34.46
C ILE A 157 -6.98 30.82 32.96
N ALA A 158 -6.32 29.93 32.21
CA ALA A 158 -6.71 29.66 30.83
C ALA A 158 -8.02 28.87 30.74
N GLU A 159 -8.72 29.01 29.62
CA GLU A 159 -9.87 28.18 29.27
C GLU A 159 -9.56 26.66 29.24
N SER A 160 -8.29 26.24 29.14
CA SER A 160 -7.90 24.83 29.33
C SER A 160 -8.05 24.36 30.78
N VAL A 161 -7.63 25.18 31.75
CA VAL A 161 -7.80 24.90 33.19
C VAL A 161 -9.28 24.96 33.55
N ARG A 162 -9.99 26.00 33.09
CA ARG A 162 -11.41 26.21 33.39
C ARG A 162 -12.26 25.01 32.98
N ARG A 163 -12.05 24.45 31.79
CA ARG A 163 -12.75 23.23 31.33
C ARG A 163 -12.43 22.00 32.19
N LEU A 164 -11.25 21.91 32.79
CA LEU A 164 -10.88 20.81 33.68
C LEU A 164 -11.48 20.94 35.09
N VAL A 165 -11.61 22.18 35.61
CA VAL A 165 -12.20 22.41 36.95
C VAL A 165 -13.71 22.65 36.96
N GLY A 166 -14.32 22.94 35.80
CA GLY A 166 -15.78 22.94 35.62
C GLY A 166 -16.51 23.87 36.60
N PRO A 167 -17.63 23.45 37.22
CA PRO A 167 -18.41 24.28 38.15
C PRO A 167 -17.87 24.29 39.60
N LEU A 168 -16.65 23.79 39.86
CA LEU A 168 -16.10 23.66 41.22
C LEU A 168 -15.71 25.00 41.86
N PHE A 169 -15.67 26.09 41.07
CA PHE A 169 -15.38 27.44 41.51
C PHE A 169 -16.33 28.44 40.86
N VAL A 170 -16.39 29.64 41.42
CA VAL A 170 -17.08 30.80 40.84
C VAL A 170 -16.05 31.62 40.04
N TYR A 171 -16.38 32.01 38.81
CA TYR A 171 -15.47 32.71 37.90
C TYR A 171 -15.97 34.12 37.56
N ARG A 172 -15.03 35.03 37.28
CA ARG A 172 -15.26 36.28 36.57
C ARG A 172 -14.63 36.18 35.17
N GLU A 173 -15.43 36.40 34.13
CA GLU A 173 -14.93 36.41 32.74
C GLU A 173 -14.02 37.63 32.53
N LEU A 174 -12.80 37.43 32.06
CA LEU A 174 -11.88 38.51 31.68
C LEU A 174 -11.78 38.70 30.15
N GLY A 175 -12.59 37.95 29.39
CA GLY A 175 -12.72 37.99 27.94
C GLY A 175 -11.58 37.28 27.22
N THR A 176 -11.46 37.52 25.91
CA THR A 176 -10.31 37.07 25.11
C THR A 176 -9.19 38.10 25.14
N ARG A 177 -7.97 37.70 25.48
CA ARG A 177 -6.78 38.57 25.53
C ARG A 177 -5.74 38.11 24.50
N SER A 178 -5.16 39.07 23.78
CA SER A 178 -4.02 38.82 22.89
C SER A 178 -2.74 38.74 23.73
N LEU A 179 -2.11 37.58 23.79
CA LEU A 179 -0.90 37.34 24.58
C LEU A 179 0.33 37.26 23.67
N LYS A 180 1.44 37.88 24.08
CA LYS A 180 2.70 37.89 23.30
C LYS A 180 3.20 36.46 23.06
N GLY A 181 3.15 36.03 21.80
CA GLY A 181 3.54 34.68 21.36
C GLY A 181 2.40 33.83 20.80
N TRP A 182 1.15 34.31 20.80
CA TRP A 182 0.00 33.61 20.24
C TRP A 182 -0.73 34.47 19.19
N ASP A 183 -0.93 33.90 18.00
CA ASP A 183 -1.59 34.58 16.86
C ASP A 183 -3.12 34.74 17.03
N LYS A 184 -3.70 34.08 18.03
CA LYS A 184 -5.14 34.09 18.32
C LYS A 184 -5.39 34.56 19.76
N PRO A 185 -6.37 35.44 20.01
CA PRO A 185 -6.77 35.82 21.35
C PRO A 185 -7.21 34.61 22.20
N ILE A 186 -6.73 34.52 23.43
CA ILE A 186 -7.02 33.41 24.37
C ILE A 186 -8.09 33.86 25.36
N ALA A 187 -9.13 33.04 25.53
CA ALA A 187 -10.14 33.24 26.57
C ALA A 187 -9.54 32.98 27.95
N VAL A 188 -9.72 33.94 28.86
CA VAL A 188 -9.18 33.95 30.21
C VAL A 188 -10.27 34.28 31.24
N ALA A 189 -10.20 33.61 32.37
CA ALA A 189 -11.14 33.80 33.48
C ALA A 189 -10.37 33.94 34.79
N GLU A 190 -10.92 34.74 35.69
CA GLU A 190 -10.46 34.86 37.07
C GLU A 190 -11.27 33.93 37.96
N VAL A 191 -10.61 33.30 38.93
CA VAL A 191 -11.27 32.46 39.94
C VAL A 191 -11.52 33.29 41.19
N LEU A 192 -12.79 33.43 41.57
CA LEU A 192 -13.20 34.25 42.72
C LEU A 192 -13.17 33.48 44.03
N ARG A 193 -13.74 32.27 44.04
CA ARG A 193 -13.85 31.41 45.24
C ARG A 193 -14.28 29.98 44.90
N PRO A 194 -14.04 28.99 45.77
CA PRO A 194 -14.62 27.66 45.61
C PRO A 194 -16.15 27.66 45.70
N ALA A 195 -16.78 26.73 44.99
CA ALA A 195 -18.20 26.39 45.15
C ALA A 195 -18.39 25.49 46.39
N SER A 196 -19.58 25.56 47.00
CA SER A 196 -19.83 25.01 48.34
C SER A 196 -20.30 23.54 48.32
N ASN A 197 -19.64 22.71 49.14
CA ASN A 197 -20.06 21.40 49.71
C ASN A 197 -19.58 20.07 49.04
N PRO A 198 -18.63 19.33 49.66
CA PRO A 198 -18.19 17.98 49.24
C PRO A 198 -18.08 16.89 50.36
N SER A 199 -18.41 15.61 50.07
CA SER A 199 -17.88 14.34 50.66
C SER A 199 -18.70 13.14 50.11
N ARG A 200 -18.19 12.01 49.56
CA ARG A 200 -17.25 10.93 49.98
C ARG A 200 -17.78 10.01 51.12
N PHE A 201 -17.61 8.66 50.95
CA PHE A 201 -17.70 7.50 51.91
C PHE A 201 -19.01 6.62 52.05
N ALA A 202 -19.38 5.73 51.07
CA ALA A 202 -20.11 4.41 51.24
C ALA A 202 -20.19 3.52 49.94
N ALA A 203 -20.35 2.16 49.93
CA ALA A 203 -19.32 1.05 49.92
C ALA A 203 -19.32 0.24 48.57
N ARG A 204 -18.21 0.01 47.80
CA ARG A 204 -17.13 -1.05 47.79
C ARG A 204 -17.56 -2.43 47.17
N VAL A 205 -16.75 -2.97 46.23
CA VAL A 205 -16.61 -4.40 45.75
C VAL A 205 -17.17 -4.84 44.37
N GLY A 206 -16.30 -5.44 43.53
CA GLY A 206 -16.64 -6.67 42.76
C GLY A 206 -16.68 -6.60 41.21
N PRO A 207 -16.12 -7.58 40.45
CA PRO A 207 -16.17 -7.58 38.98
C PRO A 207 -17.14 -8.63 38.38
N ARG A 208 -18.10 -8.20 37.53
CA ARG A 208 -18.93 -9.10 36.71
C ARG A 208 -18.60 -9.00 35.22
N ARG A 209 -18.92 -10.05 34.44
CA ARG A 209 -18.87 -10.01 32.96
C ARG A 209 -19.92 -9.01 32.46
N THR A 210 -19.52 -8.04 31.65
CA THR A 210 -20.41 -6.92 31.29
C THR A 210 -21.49 -7.31 30.28
N PRO A 211 -22.78 -6.99 30.53
CA PRO A 211 -23.86 -7.16 29.55
C PRO A 211 -23.69 -6.23 28.34
N LEU A 212 -24.32 -6.60 27.22
CA LEU A 212 -24.35 -5.79 25.99
C LEU A 212 -25.55 -4.83 26.01
N VAL A 213 -25.35 -3.64 26.58
CA VAL A 213 -26.42 -2.66 26.82
C VAL A 213 -26.70 -1.79 25.58
N GLY A 214 -27.97 -1.40 25.37
CA GLY A 214 -28.38 -0.46 24.32
C GLY A 214 -28.19 -0.93 22.86
N ARG A 215 -27.86 -2.21 22.64
CA ARG A 215 -27.59 -2.77 21.30
C ARG A 215 -28.67 -3.72 20.76
N ARG A 216 -29.75 -3.96 21.51
CA ARG A 216 -30.79 -4.97 21.21
C ARG A 216 -31.31 -4.93 19.76
N ALA A 217 -31.69 -3.76 19.26
CA ALA A 217 -32.19 -3.63 17.89
C ALA A 217 -31.16 -4.07 16.82
N MET A 218 -29.88 -3.74 17.01
CA MET A 218 -28.81 -4.13 16.09
C MET A 218 -28.45 -5.63 16.21
N VAL A 219 -28.62 -6.22 17.40
CA VAL A 219 -28.51 -7.67 17.61
C VAL A 219 -29.64 -8.40 16.88
N GLU A 220 -30.88 -7.98 17.08
CA GLU A 220 -32.06 -8.54 16.41
C GLU A 220 -31.95 -8.41 14.88
N ARG A 221 -31.35 -7.31 14.38
CA ARG A 221 -31.08 -7.10 12.94
C ARG A 221 -29.99 -8.02 12.40
N LEU A 222 -28.84 -8.13 13.06
CA LEU A 222 -27.80 -9.10 12.67
C LEU A 222 -28.29 -10.55 12.75
N ALA A 223 -29.14 -10.89 13.73
CA ALA A 223 -29.77 -12.20 13.84
C ALA A 223 -30.86 -12.44 12.78
N ALA A 224 -31.48 -11.40 12.22
CA ALA A 224 -32.31 -11.50 11.03
C ALA A 224 -31.46 -11.77 9.78
N LEU A 225 -30.41 -10.98 9.55
CA LEU A 225 -29.47 -11.19 8.43
C LEU A 225 -28.81 -12.59 8.47
N TRP A 226 -28.53 -13.12 9.67
CA TRP A 226 -28.01 -14.47 9.82
C TRP A 226 -29.01 -15.55 9.40
N ARG A 227 -30.30 -15.38 9.75
CA ARG A 227 -31.36 -16.30 9.32
C ARG A 227 -31.55 -16.26 7.81
N ASP A 228 -31.66 -15.06 7.22
CA ASP A 228 -31.72 -14.88 5.76
C ASP A 228 -30.56 -15.60 5.05
N ALA A 229 -29.33 -15.37 5.52
CA ALA A 229 -28.14 -16.01 4.97
C ALA A 229 -28.15 -17.53 5.14
N ARG A 230 -28.55 -18.04 6.31
CA ARG A 230 -28.64 -19.50 6.56
C ARG A 230 -29.67 -20.17 5.66
N ASP A 231 -30.76 -19.48 5.35
CA ASP A 231 -31.85 -19.95 4.50
C ASP A 231 -31.54 -19.73 2.99
N GLY A 232 -30.31 -19.31 2.65
CA GLY A 232 -29.76 -19.21 1.30
C GLY A 232 -29.75 -17.81 0.69
N ALA A 233 -30.38 -16.83 1.32
CA ALA A 233 -30.42 -15.44 0.87
C ALA A 233 -29.30 -14.62 1.53
N GLY A 234 -28.06 -14.79 1.05
CA GLY A 234 -26.88 -14.17 1.65
C GLY A 234 -26.95 -12.65 1.83
N ARG A 235 -26.17 -12.18 2.81
CA ARG A 235 -26.24 -10.81 3.34
C ARG A 235 -24.86 -10.25 3.64
N ILE A 236 -24.75 -8.92 3.56
CA ILE A 236 -23.57 -8.19 4.00
C ILE A 236 -24.01 -7.18 5.06
N ALA A 237 -23.30 -7.11 6.18
CA ALA A 237 -23.55 -6.15 7.25
C ALA A 237 -22.33 -5.25 7.44
N LEU A 238 -22.40 -4.01 6.95
CA LEU A 238 -21.36 -3.01 7.20
C LEU A 238 -21.64 -2.32 8.54
N VAL A 239 -20.80 -2.55 9.54
CA VAL A 239 -20.93 -2.01 10.90
C VAL A 239 -19.93 -0.86 11.09
N THR A 240 -20.41 0.38 11.02
CA THR A 240 -19.60 1.59 11.17
C THR A 240 -19.78 2.24 12.55
N GLY A 241 -18.87 3.16 12.89
CA GLY A 241 -18.93 3.98 14.10
C GLY A 241 -17.55 4.20 14.69
N GLU A 242 -17.48 5.02 15.75
CA GLU A 242 -16.21 5.46 16.34
C GLU A 242 -15.34 4.32 16.94
N PRO A 243 -14.04 4.56 17.17
CA PRO A 243 -13.21 3.70 18.01
C PRO A 243 -13.86 3.48 19.39
N GLY A 244 -13.81 2.26 19.92
CA GLY A 244 -14.39 1.94 21.23
C GLY A 244 -15.94 1.89 21.31
N ILE A 245 -16.67 2.22 20.24
CA ILE A 245 -18.14 2.30 20.24
C ILE A 245 -18.86 0.94 20.40
N GLY A 246 -18.12 -0.18 20.31
CA GLY A 246 -18.63 -1.54 20.51
C GLY A 246 -18.81 -2.40 19.25
N LYS A 247 -18.23 -2.03 18.09
CA LYS A 247 -18.32 -2.80 16.83
C LYS A 247 -17.93 -4.28 17.00
N SER A 248 -16.71 -4.54 17.47
CA SER A 248 -16.21 -5.91 17.69
C SER A 248 -16.90 -6.63 18.86
N ARG A 249 -17.50 -5.89 19.82
CA ARG A 249 -18.37 -6.44 20.88
C ARG A 249 -19.66 -7.01 20.29
N LEU A 250 -20.29 -6.28 19.36
CA LEU A 250 -21.50 -6.71 18.65
C LEU A 250 -21.21 -7.92 17.74
N ALA A 251 -20.11 -7.89 17.00
CA ALA A 251 -19.63 -9.02 16.20
C ALA A 251 -19.32 -10.28 17.07
N ALA A 252 -18.72 -10.08 18.24
CA ALA A 252 -18.44 -11.15 19.19
C ALA A 252 -19.72 -11.77 19.81
N HIS A 253 -20.75 -10.96 20.06
CA HIS A 253 -22.04 -11.44 20.53
C HIS A 253 -22.74 -12.32 19.48
N LEU A 254 -22.78 -11.89 18.21
CA LEU A 254 -23.35 -12.70 17.12
C LEU A 254 -22.70 -14.10 17.02
N MET A 255 -21.37 -14.19 17.15
CA MET A 255 -20.67 -15.49 17.17
C MET A 255 -20.93 -16.33 18.42
N ALA A 256 -21.29 -15.69 19.54
CA ALA A 256 -21.62 -16.37 20.79
C ALA A 256 -23.07 -16.89 20.77
N ASP A 257 -24.00 -16.13 20.21
CA ASP A 257 -25.41 -16.51 20.09
C ASP A 257 -25.59 -17.66 19.09
N THR A 258 -24.91 -17.58 17.95
CA THR A 258 -24.86 -18.67 16.97
C THR A 258 -23.96 -19.83 17.40
N ALA A 259 -23.34 -19.80 18.61
CA ALA A 259 -22.24 -20.70 18.96
C ALA A 259 -22.60 -22.20 18.88
N LEU A 260 -23.86 -22.54 19.12
CA LEU A 260 -24.41 -23.90 19.10
C LEU A 260 -24.97 -24.32 17.72
N GLU A 261 -25.09 -23.40 16.76
CA GLU A 261 -25.57 -23.70 15.40
C GLU A 261 -24.46 -24.31 14.53
N THR A 262 -24.80 -25.30 13.70
CA THR A 262 -23.88 -25.93 12.74
C THR A 262 -23.58 -24.99 11.56
N HIS A 263 -22.48 -24.25 11.66
CA HIS A 263 -22.02 -23.33 10.62
C HIS A 263 -20.50 -23.13 10.66
N ILE A 264 -19.93 -22.61 9.57
CA ILE A 264 -18.50 -22.29 9.47
C ILE A 264 -18.27 -20.85 9.91
N ARG A 265 -17.26 -20.62 10.77
CA ARG A 265 -16.86 -19.29 11.25
C ARG A 265 -15.53 -18.89 10.63
N ILE A 266 -15.49 -17.65 10.11
CA ILE A 266 -14.29 -17.04 9.56
C ILE A 266 -14.09 -15.69 10.24
N ARG A 267 -12.86 -15.41 10.68
CA ARG A 267 -12.47 -14.08 11.17
C ARG A 267 -11.22 -13.61 10.45
N TRP A 268 -11.31 -12.43 9.87
CA TRP A 268 -10.22 -11.70 9.24
C TRP A 268 -9.98 -10.41 10.02
N PHE A 269 -8.72 -10.09 10.31
CA PHE A 269 -8.33 -8.88 11.03
C PHE A 269 -7.44 -8.03 10.13
N CYS A 270 -7.85 -6.80 9.85
CA CYS A 270 -7.03 -5.83 9.13
C CYS A 270 -6.28 -4.94 10.15
N VAL A 271 -4.99 -4.68 9.93
CA VAL A 271 -4.15 -3.92 10.87
C VAL A 271 -3.25 -2.93 10.16
N ALA A 272 -3.01 -1.77 10.78
CA ALA A 272 -2.41 -0.61 10.12
C ALA A 272 -1.01 -0.85 9.52
N HIS A 273 -0.16 -1.64 10.17
CA HIS A 273 1.22 -1.90 9.72
C HIS A 273 1.33 -3.02 8.67
N GLN A 274 0.21 -3.60 8.21
CA GLN A 274 0.16 -4.67 7.20
C GLN A 274 -0.66 -4.29 5.95
N GLN A 275 -0.92 -2.99 5.73
CA GLN A 275 -1.70 -2.47 4.60
C GLN A 275 -1.09 -2.77 3.22
N ASP A 276 0.20 -3.13 3.14
CA ASP A 276 0.85 -3.54 1.89
C ASP A 276 1.19 -5.05 1.89
N VAL A 277 0.67 -5.84 2.83
CA VAL A 277 0.84 -7.31 2.82
C VAL A 277 -0.38 -7.93 2.16
N ALA A 278 -0.27 -8.21 0.85
CA ALA A 278 -1.37 -8.71 0.05
C ALA A 278 -2.08 -9.92 0.68
N LEU A 279 -3.40 -9.79 0.84
CA LEU A 279 -4.30 -10.83 1.34
C LEU A 279 -3.95 -11.33 2.74
N HIS A 280 -3.21 -10.57 3.56
CA HIS A 280 -2.74 -11.03 4.87
C HIS A 280 -3.83 -11.66 5.76
N PRO A 281 -5.05 -11.09 5.88
CA PRO A 281 -6.09 -11.69 6.71
C PRO A 281 -6.55 -13.06 6.20
N CYS A 282 -6.57 -13.25 4.87
CA CYS A 282 -6.92 -14.52 4.23
C CYS A 282 -5.81 -15.56 4.42
N LEU A 283 -4.55 -15.16 4.26
CA LEU A 283 -3.39 -16.03 4.46
C LEU A 283 -3.28 -16.51 5.90
N GLN A 284 -3.39 -15.60 6.87
CA GLN A 284 -3.40 -15.92 8.30
C GLN A 284 -4.52 -16.90 8.65
N TYR A 285 -5.72 -16.75 8.06
CA TYR A 285 -6.82 -17.69 8.24
C TYR A 285 -6.51 -19.08 7.67
N LEU A 286 -5.92 -19.17 6.47
CA LEU A 286 -5.54 -20.43 5.85
C LEU A 286 -4.44 -21.15 6.64
N GLU A 287 -3.38 -20.44 7.06
CA GLU A 287 -2.31 -20.99 7.89
C GLU A 287 -2.82 -21.55 9.22
N HIS A 288 -3.68 -20.79 9.90
CA HIS A 288 -4.27 -21.21 11.17
C HIS A 288 -5.18 -22.44 11.01
N THR A 289 -6.03 -22.44 9.98
CA THR A 289 -6.96 -23.55 9.69
C THR A 289 -6.21 -24.82 9.29
N ALA A 290 -5.14 -24.68 8.49
CA ALA A 290 -4.26 -25.77 8.09
C ALA A 290 -3.32 -26.25 9.20
N ARG A 291 -3.26 -25.53 10.34
CA ARG A 291 -2.33 -25.79 11.46
C ARG A 291 -0.88 -25.85 10.99
N ILE A 292 -0.52 -24.96 10.07
CA ILE A 292 0.85 -24.76 9.59
C ILE A 292 1.68 -24.15 10.72
N ARG A 293 2.86 -24.71 10.96
CA ARG A 293 3.83 -24.29 11.98
C ARG A 293 5.12 -23.83 11.33
N ARG A 294 5.93 -23.08 12.07
CA ARG A 294 7.24 -22.60 11.59
C ARG A 294 8.22 -23.77 11.43
N GLU A 295 8.11 -24.79 12.29
CA GLU A 295 8.94 -26.00 12.23
C GLU A 295 8.57 -26.98 11.10
N ASP A 296 7.41 -26.82 10.44
CA ASP A 296 6.98 -27.74 9.38
C ASP A 296 7.88 -27.63 8.13
N SER A 297 8.25 -28.76 7.52
CA SER A 297 8.93 -28.79 6.21
C SER A 297 8.03 -28.25 5.09
N PRO A 298 8.59 -27.75 3.97
CA PRO A 298 7.79 -27.22 2.85
C PRO A 298 6.73 -28.20 2.32
N GLU A 299 7.07 -29.50 2.28
CA GLU A 299 6.19 -30.59 1.85
C GLU A 299 5.04 -30.78 2.84
N LEU A 300 5.34 -30.81 4.14
CA LEU A 300 4.32 -30.95 5.17
C LEU A 300 3.36 -29.74 5.20
N ARG A 301 3.88 -28.52 5.01
CA ARG A 301 3.06 -27.31 4.88
C ARG A 301 2.10 -27.40 3.69
N ARG A 302 2.59 -27.92 2.56
CA ARG A 302 1.78 -28.14 1.36
C ARG A 302 0.69 -29.20 1.61
N THR A 303 1.03 -30.36 2.15
CA THR A 303 0.04 -31.41 2.49
C THR A 303 -1.03 -30.90 3.47
N LYS A 304 -0.64 -30.07 4.44
CA LYS A 304 -1.57 -29.39 5.35
C LYS A 304 -2.51 -28.43 4.61
N LEU A 305 -1.98 -27.59 3.70
CA LEU A 305 -2.79 -26.71 2.85
C LEU A 305 -3.76 -27.50 1.96
N GLU A 306 -3.30 -28.57 1.31
CA GLU A 306 -4.11 -29.47 0.50
C GLU A 306 -5.30 -30.06 1.28
N SER A 307 -5.11 -30.38 2.58
CA SER A 307 -6.17 -30.88 3.46
C SER A 307 -7.28 -29.85 3.76
N VAL A 308 -6.96 -28.56 3.78
CA VAL A 308 -7.97 -27.48 3.94
C VAL A 308 -8.65 -27.17 2.61
N LEU A 309 -7.90 -27.25 1.51
CA LEU A 309 -8.37 -26.99 0.16
C LEU A 309 -9.02 -28.22 -0.51
N LEU A 310 -9.50 -29.21 0.26
CA LEU A 310 -10.10 -30.43 -0.27
C LEU A 310 -11.19 -30.16 -1.32
N GLY A 311 -10.93 -30.61 -2.55
CA GLY A 311 -11.77 -30.42 -3.73
C GLY A 311 -11.34 -29.26 -4.65
N ALA A 312 -10.36 -28.44 -4.25
CA ALA A 312 -9.74 -27.42 -5.11
C ALA A 312 -9.12 -28.04 -6.38
N SER A 313 -9.07 -27.26 -7.47
CA SER A 313 -8.31 -27.69 -8.65
C SER A 313 -6.81 -27.63 -8.36
N ALA A 314 -6.01 -28.39 -9.11
CA ALA A 314 -4.56 -28.33 -9.01
C ALA A 314 -4.00 -26.92 -9.31
N GLU A 315 -4.70 -26.14 -10.15
CA GLU A 315 -4.36 -24.74 -10.40
C GLU A 315 -4.66 -23.84 -9.19
N ASP A 316 -5.85 -23.94 -8.60
CA ASP A 316 -6.24 -23.16 -7.40
C ASP A 316 -5.23 -23.39 -6.27
N LEU A 317 -4.89 -24.66 -6.03
CA LEU A 317 -3.89 -25.08 -5.06
C LEU A 317 -2.51 -24.48 -5.37
N THR A 318 -2.07 -24.53 -6.63
CA THR A 318 -0.77 -23.99 -7.05
C THR A 318 -0.71 -22.47 -6.86
N LEU A 319 -1.79 -21.76 -7.16
CA LEU A 319 -1.87 -20.30 -6.97
C LEU A 319 -1.85 -19.91 -5.48
N ILE A 320 -2.62 -20.59 -4.64
CA ILE A 320 -2.65 -20.32 -3.19
C ILE A 320 -1.31 -20.72 -2.53
N ALA A 321 -0.74 -21.86 -2.91
CA ALA A 321 0.58 -22.30 -2.45
C ALA A 321 1.69 -21.31 -2.87
N SER A 322 1.65 -20.79 -4.10
CA SER A 322 2.59 -19.78 -4.59
C SER A 322 2.46 -18.46 -3.83
N LEU A 323 1.23 -17.99 -3.56
CA LEU A 323 0.97 -16.82 -2.72
C LEU A 323 1.54 -16.99 -1.28
N MET A 324 1.39 -18.20 -0.73
CA MET A 324 1.95 -18.61 0.58
C MET A 324 3.46 -18.93 0.55
N GLN A 325 4.14 -18.79 -0.60
CA GLN A 325 5.56 -19.14 -0.78
C GLN A 325 5.92 -20.58 -0.40
N LEU A 326 5.00 -21.50 -0.65
CA LEU A 326 5.24 -22.94 -0.57
C LEU A 326 5.83 -23.45 -1.89
N ALA A 327 6.49 -24.61 -1.85
CA ALA A 327 7.10 -25.23 -3.02
C ALA A 327 6.05 -25.64 -4.08
N VAL A 328 6.13 -25.00 -5.25
CA VAL A 328 5.29 -25.24 -6.43
C VAL A 328 6.16 -25.54 -7.65
N ASP A 329 5.64 -26.26 -8.63
CA ASP A 329 6.33 -26.44 -9.91
C ASP A 329 6.31 -25.11 -10.69
N PRO A 330 7.45 -24.45 -10.95
CA PRO A 330 7.49 -23.20 -11.71
C PRO A 330 7.04 -23.36 -13.18
N ARG A 331 7.00 -24.60 -13.69
CA ARG A 331 6.54 -24.94 -15.05
C ARG A 331 5.02 -25.14 -15.12
N ALA A 332 4.29 -25.01 -14.01
CA ALA A 332 2.84 -25.03 -14.02
C ALA A 332 2.29 -23.91 -14.94
N THR A 333 1.50 -24.29 -15.95
CA THR A 333 0.95 -23.38 -16.99
C THR A 333 0.28 -22.14 -16.38
N ILE A 334 -0.36 -22.29 -15.23
CA ILE A 334 -0.99 -21.21 -14.48
C ILE A 334 -0.01 -20.08 -14.11
N LEU A 335 1.21 -20.44 -13.68
CA LEU A 335 2.27 -19.52 -13.27
C LEU A 335 2.96 -18.85 -14.47
N GLN A 336 2.78 -19.38 -15.69
CA GLN A 336 3.24 -18.78 -16.93
C GLN A 336 2.26 -17.70 -17.47
N SER A 337 1.09 -17.52 -16.86
CA SER A 337 0.17 -16.43 -17.22
C SER A 337 0.75 -15.04 -16.88
N SER A 338 0.24 -13.97 -17.50
CA SER A 338 0.64 -12.60 -17.15
C SER A 338 0.43 -12.31 -15.65
N PRO A 339 1.24 -11.44 -15.02
CA PRO A 339 1.11 -11.14 -13.58
C PRO A 339 -0.30 -10.74 -13.16
N ARG A 340 -0.95 -9.88 -13.95
CA ARG A 340 -2.36 -9.49 -13.80
C ARG A 340 -3.30 -10.69 -13.81
N ARG A 341 -3.20 -11.57 -14.80
CA ARG A 341 -4.07 -12.75 -14.92
C ARG A 341 -3.85 -13.75 -13.79
N ARG A 342 -2.60 -13.90 -13.31
CA ARG A 342 -2.29 -14.69 -12.11
C ARG A 342 -2.99 -14.12 -10.88
N ARG A 343 -2.88 -12.81 -10.62
CA ARG A 343 -3.62 -12.11 -9.55
C ARG A 343 -5.13 -12.35 -9.64
N GLU A 344 -5.73 -12.12 -10.80
CA GLU A 344 -7.16 -12.33 -11.06
C GLU A 344 -7.59 -13.78 -10.74
N ARG A 345 -6.81 -14.79 -11.17
CA ARG A 345 -7.08 -16.20 -10.86
C ARG A 345 -6.80 -16.54 -9.39
N THR A 346 -5.78 -15.98 -8.73
CA THR A 346 -5.50 -16.20 -7.29
C THR A 346 -6.65 -15.69 -6.41
N LEU A 347 -7.14 -14.47 -6.68
CA LEU A 347 -8.29 -13.90 -5.98
C LEU A 347 -9.54 -14.76 -6.18
N ARG A 348 -9.75 -15.28 -7.40
CA ARG A 348 -10.83 -16.23 -7.70
C ARG A 348 -10.65 -17.57 -6.99
N ALA A 349 -9.43 -18.11 -6.91
CA ALA A 349 -9.15 -19.35 -6.20
C ALA A 349 -9.52 -19.24 -4.71
N ILE A 350 -9.12 -18.14 -4.05
CA ILE A 350 -9.47 -17.85 -2.64
C ILE A 350 -10.98 -17.67 -2.47
N LEU A 351 -11.64 -16.95 -3.38
CA LEU A 351 -13.11 -16.85 -3.41
C LEU A 351 -13.77 -18.22 -3.53
N GLN A 352 -13.22 -19.11 -4.37
CA GLN A 352 -13.72 -20.47 -4.51
C GLN A 352 -13.53 -21.33 -3.24
N VAL A 353 -12.57 -21.02 -2.37
CA VAL A 353 -12.49 -21.65 -1.03
C VAL A 353 -13.71 -21.23 -0.19
N LEU A 354 -14.05 -19.94 -0.17
CA LEU A 354 -15.21 -19.42 0.55
C LEU A 354 -16.53 -19.97 -0.02
N VAL A 355 -16.70 -19.99 -1.34
CA VAL A 355 -17.89 -20.53 -2.03
C VAL A 355 -18.09 -22.01 -1.69
N ARG A 356 -17.03 -22.83 -1.74
CA ARG A 356 -17.09 -24.25 -1.35
C ARG A 356 -17.41 -24.46 0.12
N ALA A 357 -16.93 -23.57 1.01
CA ALA A 357 -17.33 -23.58 2.41
C ALA A 357 -18.85 -23.34 2.55
N CYS A 358 -19.38 -22.31 1.87
CA CYS A 358 -20.82 -22.00 1.83
C CYS A 358 -21.67 -23.18 1.32
N HIS A 359 -21.21 -23.91 0.29
CA HIS A 359 -21.92 -25.08 -0.22
C HIS A 359 -21.93 -26.28 0.74
N ARG A 360 -21.02 -26.35 1.72
CA ARG A 360 -21.01 -27.42 2.75
C ARG A 360 -21.87 -27.03 3.95
N HIS A 361 -21.70 -25.81 4.45
CA HIS A 361 -22.46 -25.26 5.56
C HIS A 361 -22.59 -23.73 5.40
N PRO A 362 -23.64 -23.11 5.96
CA PRO A 362 -23.72 -21.66 6.09
C PRO A 362 -22.44 -21.07 6.70
N VAL A 363 -22.01 -19.91 6.20
CA VAL A 363 -20.77 -19.24 6.64
C VAL A 363 -21.09 -17.91 7.32
N LEU A 364 -20.57 -17.73 8.53
CA LEU A 364 -20.47 -16.44 9.20
C LEU A 364 -19.02 -15.93 9.06
N ALA A 365 -18.81 -14.95 8.20
CA ALA A 365 -17.51 -14.33 7.98
C ALA A 365 -17.48 -12.93 8.60
N ILE A 366 -16.47 -12.64 9.42
CA ILE A 366 -16.31 -11.35 10.09
C ILE A 366 -14.97 -10.72 9.72
N VAL A 367 -15.02 -9.52 9.17
CA VAL A 367 -13.86 -8.68 8.81
C VAL A 367 -13.76 -7.55 9.82
N GLU A 368 -12.71 -7.55 10.62
CA GLU A 368 -12.50 -6.53 11.65
C GLU A 368 -11.57 -5.43 11.14
N ASP A 369 -11.94 -4.18 11.43
CA ASP A 369 -11.14 -2.97 11.13
C ASP A 369 -10.79 -2.80 9.64
N ALA A 370 -11.73 -3.09 8.74
CA ALA A 370 -11.55 -3.13 7.27
C ALA A 370 -11.06 -1.83 6.60
N HIS A 371 -11.06 -0.71 7.32
CA HIS A 371 -10.39 0.53 6.93
C HIS A 371 -8.87 0.38 6.76
N TRP A 372 -8.27 -0.67 7.33
CA TRP A 372 -6.87 -1.05 7.17
C TRP A 372 -6.66 -2.26 6.24
N ALA A 373 -7.64 -2.61 5.40
CA ALA A 373 -7.48 -3.69 4.43
C ALA A 373 -6.46 -3.33 3.35
N ASP A 374 -5.56 -4.26 3.01
CA ASP A 374 -4.65 -4.11 1.87
C ASP A 374 -5.42 -4.05 0.53
N PRO A 375 -4.82 -3.52 -0.56
CA PRO A 375 -5.49 -3.41 -1.85
C PRO A 375 -6.04 -4.74 -2.37
N SER A 376 -5.31 -5.85 -2.21
CA SER A 376 -5.76 -7.18 -2.62
C SER A 376 -6.90 -7.73 -1.75
N THR A 377 -6.89 -7.51 -0.43
CA THR A 377 -8.02 -7.83 0.45
C THR A 377 -9.25 -6.99 0.09
N SER A 378 -9.08 -5.70 -0.22
CA SER A 378 -10.18 -4.83 -0.64
C SER A 378 -10.81 -5.29 -1.96
N GLU A 379 -9.99 -5.71 -2.93
CA GLU A 379 -10.43 -6.32 -4.19
C GLU A 379 -11.13 -7.67 -3.95
N PHE A 380 -10.60 -8.52 -3.05
CA PHE A 380 -11.21 -9.78 -2.64
C PHE A 380 -12.58 -9.56 -1.99
N LEU A 381 -12.72 -8.63 -1.04
CA LEU A 381 -14.01 -8.30 -0.43
C LEU A 381 -15.03 -7.80 -1.48
N SER A 382 -14.56 -7.06 -2.49
CA SER A 382 -15.39 -6.65 -3.64
C SER A 382 -15.87 -7.85 -4.46
N LEU A 383 -15.05 -8.90 -4.62
CA LEU A 383 -15.42 -10.15 -5.28
C LEU A 383 -16.42 -10.96 -4.44
N VAL A 384 -16.22 -11.05 -3.13
CA VAL A 384 -17.16 -11.70 -2.20
C VAL A 384 -18.51 -11.00 -2.22
N ALA A 385 -18.53 -9.66 -2.10
CA ALA A 385 -19.76 -8.86 -2.08
C ALA A 385 -20.62 -9.06 -3.35
N ARG A 386 -19.98 -9.18 -4.53
CA ARG A 386 -20.68 -9.46 -5.80
C ARG A 386 -21.35 -10.85 -5.86
N GLN A 387 -20.95 -11.81 -5.03
CA GLN A 387 -21.53 -13.16 -4.99
C GLN A 387 -22.34 -13.45 -3.72
N ALA A 388 -22.22 -12.61 -2.69
CA ALA A 388 -22.79 -12.85 -1.36
C ALA A 388 -24.29 -13.18 -1.42
N ALA A 389 -25.08 -12.42 -2.19
CA ALA A 389 -26.53 -12.62 -2.31
C ALA A 389 -26.97 -14.00 -2.86
N SER A 390 -26.07 -14.76 -3.50
CA SER A 390 -26.32 -16.12 -4.03
C SER A 390 -25.72 -17.25 -3.18
N LEU A 391 -25.12 -16.93 -2.04
CA LEU A 391 -24.44 -17.88 -1.16
C LEU A 391 -25.09 -17.87 0.23
N PRO A 392 -25.10 -18.99 0.97
CA PRO A 392 -25.49 -18.99 2.38
C PRO A 392 -24.38 -18.37 3.26
N LEU A 393 -24.17 -17.06 3.09
CA LEU A 393 -23.08 -16.27 3.66
C LEU A 393 -23.63 -15.02 4.34
N LEU A 394 -23.27 -14.81 5.60
CA LEU A 394 -23.32 -13.50 6.24
C LEU A 394 -21.90 -12.94 6.36
N LEU A 395 -21.62 -11.86 5.63
CA LEU A 395 -20.35 -11.12 5.72
C LEU A 395 -20.54 -9.88 6.60
N VAL A 396 -20.03 -9.90 7.83
CA VAL A 396 -20.03 -8.74 8.74
C VAL A 396 -18.69 -8.00 8.62
N VAL A 397 -18.72 -6.72 8.25
CA VAL A 397 -17.53 -5.89 8.06
C VAL A 397 -17.55 -4.76 9.08
N THR A 398 -16.56 -4.68 9.98
CA THR A 398 -16.43 -3.57 10.93
C THR A 398 -15.45 -2.51 10.40
N ALA A 399 -15.85 -1.24 10.44
CA ALA A 399 -15.04 -0.14 9.93
C ALA A 399 -15.26 1.16 10.72
N ARG A 400 -14.47 2.19 10.42
CA ARG A 400 -14.70 3.56 10.90
C ARG A 400 -15.63 4.33 9.93
N PRO A 401 -16.28 5.44 10.34
CA PRO A 401 -17.24 6.15 9.50
C PRO A 401 -16.67 6.66 8.16
N GLU A 402 -15.38 6.96 8.10
CA GLU A 402 -14.68 7.42 6.89
C GLU A 402 -14.46 6.32 5.83
N PHE A 403 -14.69 5.05 6.16
CA PHE A 403 -14.47 3.94 5.24
C PHE A 403 -15.63 3.80 4.24
N THR A 404 -15.35 4.12 2.97
CA THR A 404 -16.29 3.93 1.86
C THR A 404 -15.85 2.75 0.99
N PRO A 405 -16.48 1.56 1.11
CA PRO A 405 -16.14 0.42 0.26
C PRO A 405 -16.64 0.60 -1.18
N SER A 406 -15.91 0.05 -2.14
CA SER A 406 -16.28 -0.05 -3.57
C SER A 406 -17.57 -0.86 -3.83
N TRP A 407 -18.05 -1.59 -2.84
CA TRP A 407 -19.25 -2.43 -2.88
C TRP A 407 -20.40 -1.86 -2.02
N ILE A 408 -20.41 -0.55 -1.76
CA ILE A 408 -21.47 0.14 -1.00
C ILE A 408 -22.87 -0.02 -1.62
N ASP A 409 -22.96 -0.28 -2.93
CA ASP A 409 -24.23 -0.51 -3.63
C ASP A 409 -24.55 -2.02 -3.84
N ALA A 410 -23.88 -2.92 -3.10
CA ALA A 410 -24.08 -4.36 -3.26
C ALA A 410 -25.49 -4.81 -2.81
N ALA A 411 -26.11 -5.68 -3.60
CA ALA A 411 -27.41 -6.27 -3.26
C ALA A 411 -27.33 -7.08 -1.96
N GLY A 412 -28.28 -6.86 -1.04
CA GLY A 412 -28.29 -7.50 0.28
C GLY A 412 -27.29 -6.90 1.28
N LEU A 413 -26.69 -5.74 0.99
CA LEU A 413 -25.98 -4.95 1.98
C LEU A 413 -26.95 -4.24 2.93
N GLU A 414 -26.64 -4.31 4.22
CA GLU A 414 -27.23 -3.45 5.23
C GLU A 414 -26.14 -2.66 5.98
N HIS A 415 -26.34 -1.34 6.08
CA HIS A 415 -25.46 -0.45 6.83
C HIS A 415 -25.99 -0.25 8.27
N ILE A 416 -25.18 -0.60 9.26
CA ILE A 416 -25.46 -0.52 10.70
C ILE A 416 -24.48 0.45 11.36
N THR A 417 -24.86 1.72 11.49
CA THR A 417 -24.04 2.73 12.19
C THR A 417 -24.29 2.66 13.69
N LEU A 418 -23.24 2.35 14.47
CA LEU A 418 -23.31 2.34 15.93
C LEU A 418 -23.15 3.74 16.50
N GLN A 419 -24.25 4.29 17.00
CA GLN A 419 -24.27 5.53 17.77
C GLN A 419 -23.75 5.32 19.20
N PRO A 420 -23.34 6.39 19.92
CA PRO A 420 -23.12 6.33 21.36
C PRO A 420 -24.35 5.82 22.13
N LEU A 421 -24.13 5.24 23.30
CA LEU A 421 -25.22 4.83 24.20
C LEU A 421 -25.93 6.08 24.74
N ARG A 422 -27.25 6.00 24.85
CA ARG A 422 -28.06 7.06 25.49
C ARG A 422 -27.77 7.06 27.00
N PRO A 423 -27.92 8.19 27.72
CA PRO A 423 -27.54 8.27 29.14
C PRO A 423 -28.10 7.16 30.04
N ARG A 424 -29.34 6.72 29.80
CA ARG A 424 -29.96 5.58 30.52
C ARG A 424 -29.23 4.25 30.27
N GLU A 425 -28.84 3.98 29.03
CA GLU A 425 -28.08 2.79 28.59
C GLU A 425 -26.64 2.86 29.11
N SER A 426 -26.04 4.06 29.15
CA SER A 426 -24.74 4.28 29.76
C SER A 426 -24.76 3.99 31.26
N ALA A 427 -25.76 4.49 31.99
CA ALA A 427 -25.91 4.23 33.43
C ALA A 427 -26.14 2.73 33.73
N GLU A 428 -26.95 2.06 32.91
CA GLU A 428 -27.14 0.59 32.99
C GLU A 428 -25.83 -0.18 32.76
N LEU A 429 -25.00 0.23 31.79
CA LEU A 429 -23.69 -0.38 31.56
C LEU A 429 -22.75 -0.20 32.76
N VAL A 430 -22.70 1.01 33.34
CA VAL A 430 -21.90 1.33 34.53
C VAL A 430 -22.33 0.49 35.75
N ARG A 431 -23.64 0.41 36.02
CA ARG A 431 -24.18 -0.46 37.10
C ARG A 431 -23.91 -1.94 36.83
N GLY A 432 -24.00 -2.39 35.58
CA GLY A 432 -23.69 -3.77 35.17
C GLY A 432 -22.21 -4.17 35.35
N LEU A 433 -21.29 -3.20 35.23
CA LEU A 433 -19.85 -3.38 35.48
C LEU A 433 -19.52 -3.47 36.98
N ALA A 434 -20.09 -2.56 37.76
CA ALA A 434 -19.82 -2.43 39.19
C ALA A 434 -20.53 -3.50 40.03
N GLY A 435 -21.70 -3.97 39.57
CA GLY A 435 -22.64 -4.73 40.39
C GLY A 435 -23.72 -3.82 40.99
N PRO A 436 -24.84 -4.39 41.46
CA PRO A 436 -25.87 -3.63 42.17
C PRO A 436 -25.26 -2.88 43.37
N ASP A 437 -25.73 -1.67 43.61
CA ASP A 437 -25.48 -0.86 44.81
C ASP A 437 -24.00 -0.54 45.14
N THR A 438 -23.07 -0.81 44.21
CA THR A 438 -21.61 -0.67 44.41
C THR A 438 -21.08 0.75 44.19
N LEU A 439 -21.86 1.60 43.48
CA LEU A 439 -21.55 3.00 43.16
C LEU A 439 -22.77 3.87 43.48
N ALA A 440 -22.53 5.06 44.05
CA ALA A 440 -23.58 6.06 44.25
C ALA A 440 -24.03 6.66 42.90
N GLU A 441 -25.32 7.00 42.75
CA GLU A 441 -25.86 7.46 41.46
C GLU A 441 -25.18 8.76 40.98
N THR A 442 -24.75 9.64 41.88
CA THR A 442 -23.94 10.84 41.52
C THR A 442 -22.61 10.49 40.83
N VAL A 443 -22.01 9.34 41.18
CA VAL A 443 -20.80 8.82 40.53
C VAL A 443 -21.15 8.19 39.18
N VAL A 444 -22.28 7.49 39.09
CA VAL A 444 -22.80 6.95 37.83
C VAL A 444 -23.07 8.08 36.83
N ASP A 445 -23.81 9.12 37.23
CA ASP A 445 -24.09 10.31 36.42
C ASP A 445 -22.80 11.00 35.96
N THR A 446 -21.82 11.14 36.85
CA THR A 446 -20.50 11.72 36.51
C THR A 446 -19.74 10.86 35.49
N ILE A 447 -19.78 9.52 35.60
CA ILE A 447 -19.18 8.63 34.60
C ILE A 447 -19.90 8.76 33.26
N VAL A 448 -21.24 8.75 33.26
CA VAL A 448 -22.07 8.86 32.06
C VAL A 448 -21.81 10.19 31.33
N ALA A 449 -21.80 11.31 32.06
CA ALA A 449 -21.58 12.64 31.51
C ALA A 449 -20.16 12.87 30.96
N ARG A 450 -19.15 12.10 31.40
CA ARG A 450 -17.75 12.24 30.95
C ARG A 450 -17.31 11.26 29.87
N CYS A 451 -18.10 10.24 29.58
CA CYS A 451 -17.77 9.20 28.61
C CYS A 451 -18.49 9.34 27.28
N ASP A 452 -19.34 10.38 27.11
CA ASP A 452 -20.12 10.67 25.90
C ASP A 452 -20.84 9.45 25.30
N GLY A 453 -21.32 8.54 26.15
CA GLY A 453 -22.00 7.32 25.75
C GLY A 453 -21.11 6.24 25.10
N VAL A 454 -19.79 6.41 25.00
CA VAL A 454 -18.89 5.43 24.38
C VAL A 454 -18.68 4.22 25.31
N PRO A 455 -19.07 2.98 24.94
CA PRO A 455 -18.98 1.82 25.83
C PRO A 455 -17.59 1.52 26.37
N LEU A 456 -16.55 1.60 25.54
CA LEU A 456 -15.17 1.39 26.00
C LEU A 456 -14.75 2.40 27.07
N PHE A 457 -15.19 3.65 26.94
CA PHE A 457 -14.89 4.71 27.89
C PHE A 457 -15.61 4.46 29.22
N LEU A 458 -16.90 4.14 29.16
CA LEU A 458 -17.69 3.72 30.33
C LEU A 458 -17.06 2.49 31.01
N GLU A 459 -16.58 1.51 30.24
CA GLU A 459 -15.92 0.30 30.76
C GLU A 459 -14.61 0.59 31.51
N GLU A 460 -13.72 1.38 30.93
CA GLU A 460 -12.40 1.65 31.53
C GLU A 460 -12.50 2.68 32.67
N VAL A 461 -13.32 3.73 32.54
CA VAL A 461 -13.56 4.71 33.61
C VAL A 461 -14.26 4.07 34.82
N THR A 462 -15.26 3.21 34.60
CA THR A 462 -15.90 2.48 35.73
C THR A 462 -14.93 1.51 36.38
N ARG A 463 -14.09 0.81 35.59
CA ARG A 463 -13.04 -0.07 36.13
C ARG A 463 -12.04 0.70 36.97
N GLU A 464 -11.61 1.88 36.52
CA GLU A 464 -10.69 2.75 37.24
C GLU A 464 -11.29 3.24 38.55
N VAL A 465 -12.56 3.69 38.54
CA VAL A 465 -13.31 4.06 39.74
C VAL A 465 -13.39 2.89 40.74
N LEU A 466 -13.55 1.65 40.26
CA LEU A 466 -13.59 0.44 41.09
C LEU A 466 -12.20 -0.02 41.58
N GLU A 467 -11.14 0.13 40.76
CA GLU A 467 -9.75 -0.15 41.14
C GLU A 467 -9.28 0.87 42.19
N ASN A 468 -9.48 2.17 41.94
CA ASN A 468 -9.20 3.24 42.90
C ASN A 468 -10.03 3.07 44.18
N ALA A 469 -11.27 2.59 44.09
CA ALA A 469 -12.07 2.27 45.28
C ALA A 469 -11.55 1.07 46.09
N ARG A 470 -10.85 0.13 45.47
CA ARG A 470 -10.16 -0.97 46.17
C ARG A 470 -8.90 -0.48 46.87
N VAL A 471 -8.06 0.30 46.16
CA VAL A 471 -6.77 0.79 46.66
C VAL A 471 -6.92 1.84 47.75
N THR A 472 -7.79 2.83 47.56
CA THR A 472 -8.00 3.93 48.53
C THR A 472 -8.94 3.56 49.68
N GLY A 473 -9.59 2.39 49.61
CA GLY A 473 -10.68 2.00 50.50
C GLY A 473 -11.95 2.86 50.37
N ARG A 474 -11.94 3.90 49.52
CA ARG A 474 -13.05 4.83 49.33
C ARG A 474 -13.98 4.37 48.22
N PRO A 475 -15.25 4.10 48.52
CA PRO A 475 -16.23 3.67 47.53
C PRO A 475 -16.78 4.84 46.72
N GLY A 476 -17.10 4.58 45.45
CA GLY A 476 -17.27 5.66 44.47
C GLY A 476 -15.97 6.46 44.34
N GLY A 477 -14.89 5.80 43.89
CA GLY A 477 -13.59 6.44 43.66
C GLY A 477 -13.71 7.69 42.77
N MET A 478 -12.68 8.54 42.80
CA MET A 478 -12.64 9.72 41.92
C MET A 478 -12.87 9.29 40.47
N VAL A 479 -13.78 9.97 39.78
CA VAL A 479 -14.04 9.70 38.37
C VAL A 479 -12.96 10.41 37.56
N PRO A 480 -12.24 9.72 36.67
CA PRO A 480 -11.28 10.32 35.76
C PRO A 480 -11.81 11.55 35.02
N ALA A 481 -10.98 12.59 34.92
CA ALA A 481 -11.26 13.77 34.09
C ALA A 481 -11.26 13.42 32.58
N SER A 482 -10.57 12.35 32.18
CA SER A 482 -10.64 11.78 30.84
C SER A 482 -10.22 10.30 30.83
N ILE A 483 -10.54 9.59 29.75
CA ILE A 483 -10.10 8.21 29.53
C ILE A 483 -8.59 8.12 29.36
N HIS A 484 -7.96 9.13 28.76
CA HIS A 484 -6.49 9.20 28.69
C HIS A 484 -5.88 9.32 30.08
N ALA A 485 -6.44 10.13 30.99
CA ALA A 485 -5.98 10.19 32.38
C ALA A 485 -6.15 8.84 33.10
N SER A 486 -7.28 8.16 32.89
CA SER A 486 -7.52 6.81 33.43
C SER A 486 -6.51 5.77 32.93
N LEU A 487 -6.35 5.64 31.61
CA LEU A 487 -5.39 4.69 31.02
C LEU A 487 -3.95 5.03 31.41
N LEU A 488 -3.59 6.31 31.48
CA LEU A 488 -2.28 6.78 31.93
C LEU A 488 -2.04 6.47 33.41
N ALA A 489 -3.02 6.64 34.29
CA ALA A 489 -2.94 6.24 35.69
C ALA A 489 -2.75 4.72 35.84
N ARG A 490 -3.46 3.91 35.05
CA ARG A 490 -3.28 2.43 35.02
C ARG A 490 -1.89 2.02 34.55
N LEU A 491 -1.33 2.71 33.55
CA LEU A 491 0.03 2.48 33.05
C LEU A 491 1.12 2.99 34.01
N ASP A 492 0.91 4.13 34.68
CA ASP A 492 1.81 4.66 35.73
C ASP A 492 1.88 3.69 36.93
N ARG A 493 0.76 3.04 37.31
CA ARG A 493 0.71 2.01 38.37
C ARG A 493 1.47 0.71 38.06
N LEU A 494 1.90 0.48 36.82
CA LEU A 494 2.72 -0.69 36.46
C LEU A 494 4.14 -0.64 37.03
N GLY A 495 4.62 0.54 37.46
CA GLY A 495 5.98 0.71 37.98
C GLY A 495 7.02 0.15 37.00
N ALA A 496 7.86 -0.78 37.44
CA ALA A 496 8.88 -1.40 36.60
C ALA A 496 8.33 -2.27 35.44
N THR A 497 7.10 -2.78 35.54
CA THR A 497 6.43 -3.52 34.44
C THR A 497 6.12 -2.61 33.24
N ARG A 498 6.17 -1.28 33.39
CA ARG A 498 5.94 -0.30 32.31
C ARG A 498 6.84 -0.53 31.09
N LYS A 499 8.13 -0.83 31.27
CA LYS A 499 9.06 -1.06 30.15
C LYS A 499 8.69 -2.28 29.29
N VAL A 500 8.00 -3.26 29.88
CA VAL A 500 7.52 -4.47 29.20
C VAL A 500 6.27 -4.16 28.38
N VAL A 501 5.33 -3.34 28.90
CA VAL A 501 4.13 -2.95 28.13
C VAL A 501 4.48 -1.97 26.99
N GLU A 502 5.46 -1.09 27.20
CA GLU A 502 6.02 -0.22 26.15
C GLU A 502 6.59 -1.03 24.97
N ALA A 503 7.42 -2.04 25.27
CA ALA A 503 7.96 -2.93 24.25
C ALA A 503 6.88 -3.76 23.56
N ALA A 504 5.93 -4.34 24.31
CA ALA A 504 4.81 -5.07 23.75
C ALA A 504 3.94 -4.18 22.82
N ALA A 505 3.67 -2.93 23.23
CA ALA A 505 2.91 -1.98 22.43
C ALA A 505 3.64 -1.56 21.13
N THR A 506 4.98 -1.58 21.15
CA THR A 506 5.84 -1.34 19.98
C THR A 506 5.88 -2.54 19.03
N ILE A 507 5.83 -3.78 19.55
CA ILE A 507 5.74 -5.00 18.73
C ILE A 507 4.40 -5.05 17.99
N GLY A 508 3.28 -4.79 18.70
CA GLY A 508 1.96 -4.72 18.07
C GLY A 508 0.82 -5.23 18.96
N ARG A 509 -0.39 -5.28 18.37
CA ARG A 509 -1.60 -5.70 19.08
C ARG A 509 -1.54 -7.16 19.54
N ASP A 510 -0.94 -8.03 18.72
CA ASP A 510 -0.58 -9.42 19.06
C ASP A 510 0.95 -9.53 19.12
N PHE A 511 1.48 -10.17 20.16
CA PHE A 511 2.91 -10.39 20.35
C PHE A 511 3.19 -11.79 20.91
N SER A 512 4.38 -12.33 20.65
CA SER A 512 4.88 -13.53 21.33
C SER A 512 5.77 -13.15 22.51
N ILE A 513 5.71 -13.92 23.59
CA ILE A 513 6.60 -13.76 24.74
C ILE A 513 8.07 -13.99 24.37
N GLU A 514 8.31 -14.81 23.34
CA GLU A 514 9.64 -15.10 22.80
C GLU A 514 10.29 -13.85 22.18
N LEU A 515 9.58 -13.16 21.27
CA LEU A 515 10.07 -11.91 20.68
C LEU A 515 10.19 -10.82 21.75
N LEU A 516 9.21 -10.72 22.65
CA LEU A 516 9.25 -9.76 23.76
C LEU A 516 10.49 -9.95 24.66
N ARG A 517 10.93 -11.20 24.90
CA ARG A 517 12.16 -11.49 25.65
C ARG A 517 13.42 -11.00 24.94
N GLN A 518 13.51 -11.09 23.62
CA GLN A 518 14.66 -10.55 22.85
C GLN A 518 14.67 -9.01 22.84
N VAL A 519 13.52 -8.37 23.06
CA VAL A 519 13.34 -6.90 23.00
C VAL A 519 13.49 -6.23 24.39
N GLN A 520 13.61 -6.97 25.50
CA GLN A 520 13.87 -6.41 26.85
C GLN A 520 15.36 -6.31 27.17
N GLU A 521 15.82 -5.28 27.91
CA GLU A 521 17.26 -5.14 28.23
C GLU A 521 17.74 -6.27 29.17
N ALA A 522 19.00 -6.69 29.05
CA ALA A 522 19.59 -7.68 29.94
C ALA A 522 19.63 -7.16 31.38
N GLY A 523 19.08 -7.93 32.32
CA GLY A 523 18.91 -7.51 33.72
C GLY A 523 17.57 -6.83 34.02
N GLU A 524 16.72 -6.58 33.01
CA GLU A 524 15.34 -6.17 33.26
C GLU A 524 14.45 -7.34 33.69
N HIS A 525 13.53 -7.02 34.60
CA HIS A 525 12.47 -7.84 35.20
C HIS A 525 12.02 -9.07 34.38
N ASP A 526 11.84 -10.21 35.06
CA ASP A 526 11.33 -11.45 34.44
C ASP A 526 10.06 -11.18 33.61
N VAL A 527 10.22 -11.30 32.29
CA VAL A 527 9.15 -11.05 31.30
C VAL A 527 7.93 -11.92 31.56
N ASN A 528 8.11 -13.13 32.11
CA ASN A 528 6.99 -14.02 32.44
C ASN A 528 6.18 -13.49 33.64
N THR A 529 6.83 -12.91 34.64
CA THR A 529 6.18 -12.22 35.78
C THR A 529 5.51 -10.92 35.32
N ALA A 530 6.20 -10.13 34.50
CA ALA A 530 5.65 -8.90 33.96
C ALA A 530 4.39 -9.14 33.09
N VAL A 531 4.42 -10.12 32.17
CA VAL A 531 3.26 -10.47 31.35
C VAL A 531 2.11 -11.03 32.20
N ARG A 532 2.39 -11.81 33.27
CA ARG A 532 1.37 -12.21 34.25
C ARG A 532 0.71 -10.99 34.90
N HIS A 533 1.49 -10.03 35.41
CA HIS A 533 0.95 -8.78 35.95
C HIS A 533 0.10 -8.00 34.93
N LEU A 534 0.46 -7.99 33.64
CA LEU A 534 -0.35 -7.35 32.59
C LEU A 534 -1.68 -8.09 32.31
N VAL A 535 -1.72 -9.41 32.49
CA VAL A 535 -2.95 -10.23 32.42
C VAL A 535 -3.82 -9.99 33.66
N ASP A 536 -3.23 -9.97 34.85
CA ASP A 536 -3.95 -9.73 36.11
C ASP A 536 -4.53 -8.29 36.18
N ALA A 537 -3.79 -7.31 35.65
CA ALA A 537 -4.27 -5.94 35.42
C ALA A 537 -5.31 -5.84 34.26
N GLY A 538 -5.56 -6.93 33.54
CA GLY A 538 -6.53 -7.00 32.44
C GLY A 538 -6.19 -6.11 31.24
N LEU A 539 -4.91 -5.81 31.03
CA LEU A 539 -4.41 -5.01 29.89
C LEU A 539 -4.17 -5.89 28.65
N VAL A 540 -3.69 -7.12 28.87
CA VAL A 540 -3.46 -8.12 27.83
C VAL A 540 -4.18 -9.43 28.16
N LEU A 541 -4.42 -10.24 27.13
CA LEU A 541 -5.07 -11.55 27.23
C LEU A 541 -4.20 -12.61 26.51
N PRO A 542 -4.18 -13.88 26.96
CA PRO A 542 -3.64 -14.98 26.17
C PRO A 542 -4.33 -15.08 24.80
N SER A 543 -3.55 -15.37 23.75
CA SER A 543 -3.99 -15.46 22.36
C SER A 543 -3.48 -16.77 21.73
N GLY A 544 -4.18 -17.30 20.72
CA GLY A 544 -3.82 -18.56 20.07
C GLY A 544 -4.16 -19.83 20.87
N MET A 545 -3.51 -20.95 20.54
CA MET A 545 -3.69 -22.22 21.26
C MET A 545 -3.10 -22.13 22.67
N VAL A 546 -3.64 -22.93 23.60
CA VAL A 546 -3.12 -23.09 24.96
C VAL A 546 -1.64 -23.47 24.91
N GLY A 547 -0.79 -22.73 25.63
CA GLY A 547 0.66 -22.94 25.65
C GLY A 547 1.45 -22.28 24.50
N SER A 548 0.79 -21.62 23.53
CA SER A 548 1.49 -21.01 22.37
C SER A 548 2.35 -19.78 22.68
N GLY A 549 2.36 -19.28 23.92
CA GLY A 549 3.17 -18.12 24.34
C GLY A 549 2.78 -16.79 23.67
N ARG A 550 1.62 -16.72 23.02
CA ARG A 550 1.11 -15.50 22.36
C ARG A 550 0.13 -14.75 23.25
N PHE A 551 0.17 -13.43 23.18
CA PHE A 551 -0.68 -12.52 23.94
C PHE A 551 -1.20 -11.41 23.02
N ARG A 552 -2.33 -10.81 23.41
CA ARG A 552 -3.00 -9.74 22.68
C ARG A 552 -3.43 -8.62 23.63
N PHE A 553 -3.26 -7.37 23.23
CA PHE A 553 -3.86 -6.24 23.94
C PHE A 553 -5.39 -6.34 23.92
N LYS A 554 -6.01 -6.27 25.11
CA LYS A 554 -7.47 -6.40 25.27
C LYS A 554 -8.22 -5.39 24.39
N HIS A 555 -7.71 -4.16 24.30
CA HIS A 555 -8.25 -3.06 23.51
C HIS A 555 -7.13 -2.30 22.81
N THR A 556 -7.33 -1.88 21.55
CA THR A 556 -6.34 -1.13 20.76
C THR A 556 -5.93 0.17 21.45
N LEU A 557 -6.88 0.91 22.03
CA LEU A 557 -6.64 2.14 22.79
C LEU A 557 -5.66 2.00 23.97
N ILE A 558 -5.51 0.79 24.56
CA ILE A 558 -4.49 0.53 25.59
C ILE A 558 -3.10 0.50 24.95
N GLN A 559 -2.96 -0.19 23.82
CA GLN A 559 -1.73 -0.22 23.01
C GLN A 559 -1.38 1.19 22.53
N ASP A 560 -2.34 1.91 21.95
CA ASP A 560 -2.16 3.26 21.41
C ASP A 560 -1.75 4.25 22.51
N THR A 561 -2.32 4.15 23.71
CA THR A 561 -1.94 5.00 24.85
C THR A 561 -0.54 4.66 25.37
N ALA A 562 -0.23 3.37 25.57
CA ALA A 562 1.11 2.93 25.97
C ALA A 562 2.18 3.34 24.94
N TYR A 563 1.87 3.26 23.65
CA TYR A 563 2.77 3.68 22.58
C TYR A 563 2.91 5.21 22.49
N GLY A 564 1.81 5.95 22.57
CA GLY A 564 1.78 7.41 22.46
C GLY A 564 2.40 8.16 23.65
N MET A 565 2.45 7.52 24.82
CA MET A 565 3.14 8.03 26.01
C MET A 565 4.68 8.00 25.88
N MET A 566 5.23 7.16 24.99
CA MET A 566 6.68 7.06 24.84
C MET A 566 7.29 8.26 24.10
N LEU A 567 8.43 8.73 24.64
CA LEU A 567 9.32 9.67 23.96
C LEU A 567 9.74 9.13 22.58
N ARG A 568 9.98 10.03 21.63
CA ARG A 568 10.39 9.67 20.25
C ARG A 568 11.64 8.80 20.22
N GLU A 569 12.58 9.07 21.13
CA GLU A 569 13.83 8.32 21.27
C GLU A 569 13.61 6.90 21.82
N ARG A 570 12.82 6.74 22.89
CA ARG A 570 12.45 5.41 23.42
C ARG A 570 11.72 4.57 22.36
N ARG A 571 10.83 5.18 21.56
CA ARG A 571 10.18 4.51 20.42
C ARG A 571 11.19 4.06 19.38
N ARG A 572 12.02 4.97 18.87
CA ARG A 572 13.06 4.65 17.88
C ARG A 572 13.95 3.49 18.32
N MET A 573 14.43 3.55 19.56
CA MET A 573 15.26 2.50 20.14
C MET A 573 14.51 1.16 20.23
N LEU A 574 13.27 1.13 20.73
CA LEU A 574 12.50 -0.12 20.78
C LEU A 574 12.22 -0.69 19.39
N HIS A 575 11.89 0.15 18.40
CA HIS A 575 11.75 -0.28 17.00
C HIS A 575 13.05 -0.87 16.44
N GLY A 576 14.20 -0.24 16.70
CA GLY A 576 15.51 -0.75 16.27
C GLY A 576 15.88 -2.08 16.92
N ARG A 577 15.52 -2.26 18.20
CA ARG A 577 15.69 -3.52 18.94
C ARG A 577 14.80 -4.63 18.39
N ILE A 578 13.55 -4.32 18.02
CA ILE A 578 12.65 -5.28 17.35
C ILE A 578 13.21 -5.69 15.99
N ALA A 579 13.68 -4.75 15.17
CA ALA A 579 14.30 -5.05 13.89
C ALA A 579 15.49 -6.01 14.03
N ARG A 580 16.43 -5.71 14.93
CA ARG A 580 17.58 -6.58 15.23
C ARG A 580 17.19 -7.95 15.77
N ALA A 581 16.19 -8.01 16.65
CA ALA A 581 15.69 -9.27 17.19
C ALA A 581 15.07 -10.15 16.10
N LEU A 582 14.26 -9.57 15.20
CA LEU A 582 13.68 -10.27 14.06
C LEU A 582 14.75 -10.77 13.07
N GLU A 583 15.74 -9.92 12.76
CA GLU A 583 16.87 -10.27 11.88
C GLU A 583 17.74 -11.40 12.44
N THR A 584 18.07 -11.34 13.74
CA THR A 584 19.06 -12.25 14.36
C THR A 584 18.43 -13.55 14.87
N HIS A 585 17.27 -13.48 15.53
CA HIS A 585 16.65 -14.63 16.20
C HIS A 585 15.46 -15.22 15.43
N PHE A 586 14.92 -14.49 14.45
CA PHE A 586 13.79 -14.96 13.62
C PHE A 586 14.07 -14.82 12.11
N PRO A 587 15.23 -15.28 11.58
CA PRO A 587 15.64 -15.05 10.19
C PRO A 587 14.64 -15.58 9.14
N GLN A 588 13.89 -16.64 9.48
CA GLN A 588 12.79 -17.12 8.63
C GLN A 588 11.66 -16.09 8.52
N THR A 589 11.28 -15.45 9.65
CA THR A 589 10.27 -14.37 9.68
C THR A 589 10.79 -13.11 8.97
N ALA A 590 12.06 -12.75 9.20
CA ALA A 590 12.71 -11.66 8.46
C ALA A 590 12.68 -11.86 6.93
N THR A 591 12.77 -13.11 6.49
CA THR A 591 12.70 -13.47 5.07
C THR A 591 11.26 -13.54 4.54
N SER A 592 10.31 -14.07 5.31
CA SER A 592 8.90 -14.24 4.88
C SER A 592 8.04 -12.98 5.00
N GLU A 593 8.45 -12.06 5.87
CA GLU A 593 7.74 -10.82 6.26
C GLU A 593 8.70 -9.61 6.16
N ALA A 594 9.40 -9.44 5.04
CA ALA A 594 10.39 -8.37 4.86
C ALA A 594 9.83 -6.95 5.10
N GLN A 595 8.53 -6.73 4.83
CA GLN A 595 7.83 -5.48 5.15
C GLN A 595 7.82 -5.17 6.65
N LEU A 596 7.72 -6.17 7.53
CA LEU A 596 7.68 -5.95 8.97
C LEU A 596 9.01 -5.37 9.46
N LEU A 597 10.14 -5.88 8.94
CA LEU A 597 11.46 -5.31 9.24
C LEU A 597 11.61 -3.93 8.62
N ALA A 598 11.16 -3.73 7.37
CA ALA A 598 11.19 -2.42 6.72
C ALA A 598 10.44 -1.35 7.54
N TYR A 599 9.27 -1.69 8.09
CA TYR A 599 8.50 -0.85 9.01
C TYR A 599 9.26 -0.55 10.30
N HIS A 600 9.77 -1.57 11.01
CA HIS A 600 10.52 -1.35 12.25
C HIS A 600 11.83 -0.56 12.03
N CYS A 601 12.58 -0.80 10.95
CA CYS A 601 13.75 0.01 10.59
C CYS A 601 13.36 1.46 10.27
N THR A 602 12.24 1.69 9.58
CA THR A 602 11.73 3.03 9.25
C THR A 602 11.41 3.82 10.53
N GLU A 603 10.62 3.24 11.43
CA GLU A 603 10.23 3.88 12.70
C GLU A 603 11.42 4.02 13.69
N ALA A 604 12.44 3.17 13.56
CA ALA A 604 13.70 3.30 14.28
C ALA A 604 14.55 4.50 13.80
N GLY A 605 14.34 4.96 12.56
CA GLY A 605 15.25 5.89 11.88
C GLY A 605 16.51 5.21 11.33
N LEU A 606 16.51 3.89 11.19
CA LEU A 606 17.57 3.11 10.53
C LEU A 606 17.36 3.16 9.01
N THR A 607 17.43 4.36 8.44
CA THR A 607 16.94 4.66 7.08
C THR A 607 17.60 3.79 6.00
N GLU A 608 18.93 3.63 6.03
CA GLU A 608 19.67 2.84 5.04
C GLU A 608 19.29 1.35 5.06
N GLU A 609 19.08 0.80 6.25
CA GLU A 609 18.60 -0.59 6.40
C GLU A 609 17.14 -0.72 5.97
N ALA A 610 16.30 0.26 6.31
CA ALA A 610 14.88 0.30 5.93
C ALA A 610 14.72 0.27 4.40
N VAL A 611 15.53 1.04 3.66
CA VAL A 611 15.55 1.06 2.19
C VAL A 611 15.82 -0.34 1.63
N GLY A 612 16.83 -1.04 2.16
CA GLY A 612 17.14 -2.42 1.77
C GLY A 612 16.00 -3.41 2.05
N TRP A 613 15.31 -3.27 3.19
CA TRP A 613 14.16 -4.11 3.53
C TRP A 613 12.91 -3.77 2.70
N TRP A 614 12.65 -2.51 2.34
CA TRP A 614 11.57 -2.14 1.43
C TRP A 614 11.78 -2.69 0.01
N LEU A 615 13.02 -2.70 -0.50
CA LEU A 615 13.37 -3.35 -1.76
C LEU A 615 13.08 -4.86 -1.72
N ARG A 616 13.46 -5.53 -0.62
CA ARG A 616 13.15 -6.96 -0.42
C ARG A 616 11.64 -7.20 -0.36
N ALA A 617 10.89 -6.40 0.39
CA ALA A 617 9.44 -6.47 0.48
C ALA A 617 8.77 -6.31 -0.90
N GLY A 618 9.12 -5.26 -1.65
CA GLY A 618 8.60 -5.03 -2.99
C GLY A 618 8.87 -6.17 -3.97
N THR A 619 10.10 -6.70 -3.95
CA THR A 619 10.49 -7.86 -4.78
C THR A 619 9.72 -9.12 -4.38
N GLN A 620 9.47 -9.31 -3.09
CA GLN A 620 8.69 -10.42 -2.53
C GLN A 620 7.19 -10.33 -2.89
N SER A 621 6.63 -9.13 -2.90
CA SER A 621 5.26 -8.89 -3.36
C SER A 621 5.12 -9.16 -4.87
N LEU A 622 6.12 -8.81 -5.68
CA LEU A 622 6.14 -9.16 -7.11
C LEU A 622 6.15 -10.67 -7.37
N SER A 623 6.92 -11.45 -6.60
CA SER A 623 6.92 -12.92 -6.74
C SER A 623 5.58 -13.55 -6.33
N ARG A 624 4.85 -12.92 -5.40
CA ARG A 624 3.46 -13.25 -5.01
C ARG A 624 2.38 -12.74 -5.99
N ALA A 625 2.76 -12.11 -7.12
CA ALA A 625 1.87 -11.39 -8.05
C ALA A 625 1.04 -10.24 -7.42
N ALA A 626 1.51 -9.72 -6.28
CA ALA A 626 0.96 -8.58 -5.55
C ALA A 626 1.60 -7.26 -6.00
N ALA A 627 1.35 -6.87 -7.25
CA ALA A 627 1.99 -5.71 -7.86
C ALA A 627 1.59 -4.34 -7.26
N PRO A 628 0.31 -4.06 -6.89
CA PRO A 628 -0.07 -2.83 -6.19
C PRO A 628 0.65 -2.65 -4.86
N GLU A 629 0.77 -3.72 -4.08
CA GLU A 629 1.51 -3.77 -2.82
C GLU A 629 3.00 -3.53 -3.04
N ALA A 630 3.58 -4.16 -4.07
CA ALA A 630 4.96 -3.89 -4.48
C ALA A 630 5.18 -2.41 -4.85
N LEU A 631 4.25 -1.80 -5.59
CA LEU A 631 4.34 -0.37 -5.96
C LEU A 631 4.35 0.53 -4.72
N ALA A 632 3.53 0.25 -3.70
CA ALA A 632 3.52 1.01 -2.45
C ALA A 632 4.85 0.85 -1.67
N GLN A 633 5.29 -0.40 -1.46
CA GLN A 633 6.54 -0.73 -0.76
C GLN A 633 7.76 -0.11 -1.43
N LEU A 634 7.86 -0.18 -2.76
CA LEU A 634 9.00 0.34 -3.53
C LEU A 634 9.02 1.86 -3.57
N ARG A 635 7.86 2.52 -3.67
CA ARG A 635 7.76 3.98 -3.53
C ARG A 635 8.20 4.43 -2.14
N ARG A 636 7.79 3.72 -1.08
CA ARG A 636 8.22 4.01 0.29
C ARG A 636 9.74 3.85 0.47
N GLY A 637 10.33 2.84 -0.17
CA GLY A 637 11.78 2.69 -0.26
C GLY A 637 12.46 3.89 -0.94
N LEU A 638 11.92 4.38 -2.06
CA LEU A 638 12.46 5.54 -2.78
C LEU A 638 12.34 6.85 -1.98
N GLU A 639 11.21 7.07 -1.29
CA GLU A 639 11.02 8.22 -0.38
C GLU A 639 12.10 8.27 0.70
N LEU A 640 12.42 7.13 1.32
CA LEU A 640 13.46 7.03 2.33
C LEU A 640 14.87 7.16 1.72
N CYS A 641 15.10 6.55 0.56
CA CYS A 641 16.37 6.62 -0.19
C CYS A 641 16.72 8.04 -0.66
N ALA A 642 15.73 8.92 -0.84
CA ALA A 642 15.91 10.34 -1.14
C ALA A 642 16.35 11.19 0.07
N SER A 643 16.21 10.67 1.30
CA SER A 643 16.65 11.34 2.54
C SER A 643 18.06 10.97 3.00
N LEU A 644 18.69 9.99 2.35
CA LEU A 644 20.07 9.57 2.61
C LEU A 644 21.07 10.49 1.89
N PRO A 645 22.30 10.67 2.43
CA PRO A 645 23.38 11.36 1.72
C PRO A 645 23.69 10.68 0.37
N ASP A 646 24.14 11.46 -0.63
CA ASP A 646 24.45 10.90 -1.95
C ASP A 646 25.77 10.13 -1.96
N THR A 647 25.69 8.87 -1.54
CA THR A 647 26.79 7.90 -1.54
C THR A 647 26.61 6.87 -2.64
N GLU A 648 27.70 6.18 -2.98
CA GLU A 648 27.71 5.04 -3.88
C GLU A 648 26.72 3.94 -3.43
N ALA A 649 26.71 3.59 -2.14
CA ALA A 649 25.77 2.63 -1.57
C ALA A 649 24.30 3.07 -1.72
N ARG A 650 24.01 4.36 -1.48
CA ARG A 650 22.68 4.96 -1.67
C ARG A 650 22.24 4.89 -3.14
N ARG A 651 23.14 5.14 -4.10
CA ARG A 651 22.85 5.03 -5.53
C ARG A 651 22.61 3.58 -5.96
N GLN A 652 23.33 2.61 -5.41
CA GLN A 652 23.07 1.17 -5.61
C GLN A 652 21.71 0.72 -5.06
N GLN A 653 21.32 1.23 -3.89
CA GLN A 653 19.98 0.99 -3.33
C GLN A 653 18.87 1.62 -4.20
N GLU A 654 19.05 2.86 -4.67
CA GLU A 654 18.11 3.52 -5.58
C GLU A 654 17.97 2.71 -6.88
N LEU A 655 19.07 2.21 -7.45
CA LEU A 655 19.07 1.41 -8.67
C LEU A 655 18.24 0.13 -8.51
N GLY A 656 18.42 -0.60 -7.40
CA GLY A 656 17.62 -1.79 -7.09
C GLY A 656 16.13 -1.47 -6.99
N LEU A 657 15.77 -0.38 -6.32
CA LEU A 657 14.39 0.09 -6.21
C LEU A 657 13.78 0.49 -7.56
N GLN A 658 14.50 1.22 -8.41
CA GLN A 658 14.01 1.64 -9.73
C GLN A 658 13.79 0.44 -10.66
N ILE A 659 14.68 -0.55 -10.66
CA ILE A 659 14.50 -1.79 -11.44
C ILE A 659 13.28 -2.57 -10.96
N ALA A 660 13.11 -2.73 -9.65
CA ALA A 660 11.94 -3.40 -9.08
C ALA A 660 10.64 -2.62 -9.37
N LEU A 661 10.67 -1.28 -9.30
CA LEU A 661 9.53 -0.42 -9.60
C LEU A 661 9.12 -0.54 -11.07
N GLY A 662 10.10 -0.53 -12.00
CA GLY A 662 9.86 -0.77 -13.42
C GLY A 662 9.16 -2.11 -13.68
N LYS A 663 9.62 -3.19 -13.02
CA LYS A 663 8.97 -4.52 -13.08
C LYS A 663 7.55 -4.53 -12.49
N ALA A 664 7.30 -3.77 -11.42
CA ALA A 664 5.97 -3.63 -10.82
C ALA A 664 4.97 -2.88 -11.71
N ILE A 665 5.43 -1.83 -12.39
CA ILE A 665 4.62 -1.08 -13.36
C ILE A 665 4.34 -1.93 -14.61
N ILE A 666 5.31 -2.73 -15.09
CA ILE A 666 5.07 -3.71 -16.17
C ILE A 666 3.94 -4.69 -15.80
N ALA A 667 3.91 -5.15 -14.55
CA ALA A 667 2.93 -6.12 -14.06
C ALA A 667 1.50 -5.57 -13.91
N THR A 668 1.34 -4.24 -13.80
CA THR A 668 0.05 -3.55 -13.62
C THR A 668 -0.43 -2.87 -14.91
N ASP A 669 0.42 -2.03 -15.49
CA ASP A 669 0.11 -1.09 -16.57
C ASP A 669 0.75 -1.48 -17.92
N GLY A 670 1.59 -2.52 -17.93
CA GLY A 670 2.28 -3.01 -19.13
C GLY A 670 3.58 -2.27 -19.48
N HIS A 671 4.36 -2.84 -20.41
CA HIS A 671 5.68 -2.32 -20.76
C HIS A 671 5.68 -0.90 -21.35
N ALA A 672 4.63 -0.48 -22.05
CA ALA A 672 4.59 0.83 -22.70
C ALA A 672 4.25 2.00 -21.75
N ALA A 673 3.93 1.71 -20.48
CA ALA A 673 3.47 2.66 -19.48
C ALA A 673 4.49 3.80 -19.20
N PRO A 674 4.07 5.08 -19.14
CA PRO A 674 5.00 6.20 -18.93
C PRO A 674 5.82 6.11 -17.64
N GLY A 675 5.23 5.60 -16.55
CA GLY A 675 5.93 5.40 -15.28
C GLY A 675 7.04 4.35 -15.36
N CYS A 676 6.90 3.36 -16.24
CA CYS A 676 7.93 2.34 -16.46
C CYS A 676 9.17 2.95 -17.13
N ARG A 677 8.96 3.84 -18.12
CA ARG A 677 10.05 4.61 -18.74
C ARG A 677 10.78 5.49 -17.73
N ALA A 678 10.05 6.20 -16.87
CA ALA A 678 10.65 7.05 -15.85
C ALA A 678 11.59 6.26 -14.91
N ALA A 679 11.15 5.07 -14.47
CA ALA A 679 11.94 4.20 -13.60
C ALA A 679 13.23 3.71 -14.30
N PHE A 680 13.14 3.17 -15.52
CA PHE A 680 14.31 2.63 -16.23
C PHE A 680 15.28 3.72 -16.72
N MET A 681 14.81 4.91 -17.10
CA MET A 681 15.71 6.05 -17.40
C MET A 681 16.51 6.49 -16.16
N ARG A 682 15.88 6.52 -14.97
CA ARG A 682 16.61 6.82 -13.74
C ARG A 682 17.57 5.70 -13.36
N ALA A 683 17.17 4.44 -13.53
CA ALA A 683 18.06 3.28 -13.37
C ALA A 683 19.29 3.38 -14.29
N ARG A 684 19.13 3.84 -15.54
CA ARG A 684 20.25 4.03 -16.48
C ARG A 684 21.20 5.13 -16.04
N ALA A 685 20.67 6.29 -15.60
CA ALA A 685 21.50 7.36 -15.05
C ALA A 685 22.33 6.87 -13.85
N LEU A 686 21.69 6.14 -12.93
CA LEU A 686 22.37 5.49 -11.80
C LEU A 686 23.44 4.49 -12.26
N CYS A 687 23.20 3.67 -13.28
CA CYS A 687 24.22 2.76 -13.80
C CYS A 687 25.47 3.50 -14.32
N ALA A 688 25.30 4.66 -14.97
CA ALA A 688 26.44 5.47 -15.40
C ALA A 688 27.19 6.10 -14.20
N GLU A 689 26.46 6.56 -13.17
CA GLU A 689 27.01 7.09 -11.92
C GLU A 689 27.79 6.03 -11.11
N ILE A 690 27.43 4.74 -11.24
CA ILE A 690 27.95 3.58 -10.48
C ILE A 690 29.08 2.82 -11.24
N GLN A 691 29.53 3.32 -12.41
CA GLN A 691 30.50 2.63 -13.29
C GLN A 691 30.00 1.27 -13.81
N GLU A 692 28.79 1.28 -14.37
CA GLU A 692 28.16 0.18 -15.11
C GLU A 692 28.04 -1.18 -14.36
N PRO A 693 27.24 -1.26 -13.29
CA PRO A 693 27.09 -2.47 -12.49
C PRO A 693 26.48 -3.64 -13.32
N PRO A 694 26.48 -4.89 -12.81
CA PRO A 694 25.98 -6.06 -13.54
C PRO A 694 24.56 -5.92 -14.10
N GLN A 695 23.71 -5.12 -13.45
CA GLN A 695 22.34 -4.83 -13.86
C GLN A 695 22.23 -3.91 -15.09
N PHE A 696 23.32 -3.26 -15.54
CA PHE A 696 23.27 -2.25 -16.60
C PHE A 696 22.71 -2.80 -17.92
N LEU A 697 23.17 -3.98 -18.34
CA LEU A 697 22.64 -4.67 -19.53
C LEU A 697 21.15 -5.02 -19.39
N THR A 698 20.69 -5.35 -18.17
CA THR A 698 19.26 -5.57 -17.90
C THR A 698 18.46 -4.29 -18.05
N VAL A 699 18.94 -3.17 -17.50
CA VAL A 699 18.29 -1.86 -17.62
C VAL A 699 18.20 -1.46 -19.09
N LEU A 700 19.32 -1.55 -19.83
CA LEU A 700 19.40 -1.17 -21.24
C LEU A 700 18.49 -2.04 -22.13
N PHE A 701 18.42 -3.35 -21.88
CA PHE A 701 17.49 -4.24 -22.60
C PHE A 701 16.01 -3.95 -22.28
N GLN A 702 15.67 -3.55 -21.06
CA GLN A 702 14.31 -3.11 -20.72
C GLN A 702 13.97 -1.78 -21.38
N GLU A 703 14.88 -0.79 -21.40
CA GLU A 703 14.66 0.44 -22.17
C GLU A 703 14.47 0.18 -23.67
N TRP A 704 15.31 -0.67 -24.27
CA TRP A 704 15.18 -1.09 -25.67
C TRP A 704 13.80 -1.74 -25.93
N THR A 705 13.35 -2.63 -25.05
CA THR A 705 12.03 -3.28 -25.15
C THR A 705 10.90 -2.25 -25.14
N GLN A 706 11.00 -1.20 -24.31
CA GLN A 706 10.00 -0.13 -24.27
C GLN A 706 10.04 0.75 -25.51
N ALA A 707 11.23 1.13 -25.98
CA ALA A 707 11.41 1.92 -27.19
C ALA A 707 10.80 1.18 -28.40
N LEU A 708 11.05 -0.14 -28.50
CA LEU A 708 10.49 -0.99 -29.54
C LEU A 708 8.96 -1.02 -29.50
N LEU A 709 8.37 -1.34 -28.33
CA LEU A 709 6.92 -1.40 -28.18
C LEU A 709 6.23 -0.04 -28.42
N ARG A 710 6.93 1.08 -28.26
CA ARG A 710 6.45 2.44 -28.52
C ARG A 710 6.77 2.96 -29.93
N ALA A 711 7.46 2.17 -30.77
CA ALA A 711 7.93 2.53 -32.11
C ALA A 711 8.96 3.68 -32.15
N ASP A 712 9.76 3.88 -31.09
CA ASP A 712 10.90 4.81 -31.08
C ASP A 712 12.15 4.14 -31.69
N PHE A 713 12.14 3.98 -33.01
CA PHE A 713 13.19 3.27 -33.74
C PHE A 713 14.56 3.96 -33.73
N SER A 714 14.59 5.25 -33.37
CA SER A 714 15.81 6.00 -33.07
C SER A 714 16.49 5.47 -31.81
N ALA A 715 15.73 5.37 -30.71
CA ALA A 715 16.23 4.85 -29.45
C ALA A 715 16.58 3.35 -29.56
N THR A 716 15.75 2.53 -30.21
CA THR A 716 16.03 1.08 -30.32
C THR A 716 17.32 0.77 -31.09
N ARG A 717 17.71 1.60 -32.07
CA ARG A 717 18.97 1.43 -32.79
C ARG A 717 20.17 1.73 -31.89
N ALA A 718 20.20 2.91 -31.28
CA ALA A 718 21.28 3.29 -30.37
C ALA A 718 21.45 2.28 -29.22
N GLN A 719 20.34 1.88 -28.59
CA GLN A 719 20.35 0.92 -27.48
C GLN A 719 20.76 -0.50 -27.90
N ALA A 720 20.41 -0.95 -29.12
CA ALA A 720 20.84 -2.25 -29.62
C ALA A 720 22.33 -2.29 -30.01
N GLU A 721 22.85 -1.19 -30.57
CA GLU A 721 24.28 -1.02 -30.88
C GLU A 721 25.11 -0.99 -29.58
N GLU A 722 24.65 -0.26 -28.56
CA GLU A 722 25.24 -0.20 -27.22
C GLU A 722 25.21 -1.57 -26.50
N LEU A 723 24.07 -2.28 -26.54
CA LEU A 723 23.98 -3.66 -26.03
C LEU A 723 24.99 -4.60 -26.69
N LEU A 724 25.20 -4.49 -28.00
CA LEU A 724 26.15 -5.32 -28.74
C LEU A 724 27.61 -5.04 -28.32
N SER A 725 27.99 -3.78 -28.10
CA SER A 725 29.35 -3.43 -27.64
C SER A 725 29.58 -3.98 -26.24
N LEU A 726 28.69 -3.66 -25.30
CA LEU A 726 28.84 -4.01 -23.88
C LEU A 726 28.75 -5.52 -23.63
N ALA A 727 27.90 -6.25 -24.36
CA ALA A 727 27.83 -7.71 -24.26
C ALA A 727 29.13 -8.37 -24.76
N TRP A 728 29.67 -7.87 -25.87
CA TRP A 728 30.92 -8.35 -26.46
C TRP A 728 32.13 -8.09 -25.53
N GLU A 729 32.21 -6.87 -24.97
CA GLU A 729 33.27 -6.49 -24.02
C GLU A 729 33.25 -7.33 -22.74
N ARG A 730 32.04 -7.64 -22.22
CA ARG A 730 31.87 -8.45 -21.00
C ARG A 730 31.93 -9.96 -21.24
N GLN A 731 31.92 -10.43 -22.48
CA GLN A 731 31.97 -11.84 -22.88
C GLN A 731 30.88 -12.72 -22.22
N ASP A 732 29.71 -12.14 -21.93
CA ASP A 732 28.59 -12.88 -21.33
C ASP A 732 27.71 -13.51 -22.42
N PRO A 733 27.66 -14.85 -22.56
CA PRO A 733 26.92 -15.52 -23.63
C PRO A 733 25.40 -15.34 -23.54
N VAL A 734 24.85 -15.01 -22.36
CA VAL A 734 23.42 -14.72 -22.19
C VAL A 734 23.11 -13.34 -22.77
N TRP A 735 23.96 -12.35 -22.49
CA TRP A 735 23.77 -11.00 -23.03
C TRP A 735 24.18 -10.87 -24.49
N ASP A 736 25.16 -11.63 -24.97
CA ASP A 736 25.50 -11.74 -26.39
C ASP A 736 24.29 -12.20 -27.20
N LEU A 737 23.51 -13.15 -26.66
CA LEU A 737 22.25 -13.62 -27.24
C LEU A 737 21.17 -12.52 -27.21
N PHE A 738 20.97 -11.84 -26.08
CA PHE A 738 19.96 -10.78 -25.98
C PHE A 738 20.30 -9.54 -26.82
N ALA A 739 21.57 -9.20 -26.97
CA ALA A 739 22.05 -8.14 -27.86
C ALA A 739 21.85 -8.52 -29.34
N CYS A 740 22.14 -9.77 -29.72
CA CYS A 740 21.80 -10.29 -31.05
C CYS A 740 20.29 -10.29 -31.33
N CYS A 741 19.48 -10.63 -30.32
CA CYS A 741 18.02 -10.53 -30.41
C CYS A 741 17.57 -9.07 -30.61
N ALA A 742 18.09 -8.15 -29.79
CA ALA A 742 17.75 -6.74 -29.84
C ALA A 742 18.12 -6.11 -31.20
N ALA A 743 19.34 -6.33 -31.68
CA ALA A 743 19.78 -5.86 -32.98
C ALA A 743 19.01 -6.53 -34.14
N GLY A 744 18.73 -7.83 -34.05
CA GLY A 744 17.97 -8.56 -35.05
C GLY A 744 16.54 -8.02 -35.22
N LEU A 745 15.84 -7.76 -34.11
CA LEU A 745 14.50 -7.17 -34.10
C LEU A 745 14.54 -5.70 -34.56
N THR A 746 15.47 -4.88 -34.07
CA THR A 746 15.62 -3.49 -34.52
C THR A 746 15.88 -3.41 -36.03
N HIS A 747 16.80 -4.21 -36.57
CA HIS A 747 17.10 -4.20 -38.01
C HIS A 747 15.95 -4.76 -38.84
N PHE A 748 15.14 -5.69 -38.31
CA PHE A 748 13.92 -6.11 -38.98
C PHE A 748 12.96 -4.92 -39.14
N GLU A 749 12.62 -4.22 -38.05
CA GLU A 749 11.67 -3.10 -38.10
C GLU A 749 12.15 -1.93 -38.99
N LEU A 750 13.46 -1.74 -39.09
CA LEU A 750 14.10 -0.77 -39.99
C LEU A 750 14.10 -1.20 -41.49
N GLY A 751 13.60 -2.39 -41.82
CA GLY A 751 13.63 -2.97 -43.18
C GLY A 751 15.01 -3.46 -43.63
N ALA A 752 15.99 -3.52 -42.73
CA ALA A 752 17.35 -3.97 -43.02
C ALA A 752 17.46 -5.51 -42.91
N PHE A 753 16.66 -6.22 -43.72
CA PHE A 753 16.43 -7.67 -43.60
C PHE A 753 17.71 -8.52 -43.59
N ALA A 754 18.72 -8.17 -44.39
CA ALA A 754 20.01 -8.87 -44.39
C ALA A 754 20.78 -8.76 -43.06
N LEU A 755 20.71 -7.61 -42.38
CA LEU A 755 21.30 -7.43 -41.04
C LEU A 755 20.46 -8.15 -39.98
N ALA A 756 19.14 -8.05 -40.06
CA ALA A 756 18.21 -8.78 -39.20
C ALA A 756 18.52 -10.28 -39.23
N HIS A 757 18.56 -10.88 -40.42
CA HIS A 757 18.92 -12.28 -40.63
C HIS A 757 20.26 -12.64 -39.98
N ARG A 758 21.31 -11.82 -40.18
CA ARG A 758 22.65 -12.06 -39.63
C ARG A 758 22.64 -12.13 -38.10
N PHE A 759 21.98 -11.19 -37.43
CA PHE A 759 21.93 -11.13 -35.98
C PHE A 759 20.99 -12.19 -35.37
N LEU A 760 19.80 -12.41 -35.95
CA LEU A 760 18.87 -13.46 -35.50
C LEU A 760 19.50 -14.85 -35.60
N CYS A 761 20.14 -15.17 -36.72
CA CYS A 761 20.86 -16.43 -36.90
C CYS A 761 22.11 -16.55 -36.00
N ARG A 762 22.75 -15.44 -35.59
CA ARG A 762 23.81 -15.46 -34.56
C ARG A 762 23.24 -15.76 -33.18
N GLY A 763 22.19 -15.06 -32.76
CA GLY A 763 21.53 -15.28 -31.46
C GLY A 763 20.99 -16.70 -31.30
N LEU A 764 20.40 -17.27 -32.36
CA LEU A 764 19.95 -18.67 -32.36
C LEU A 764 21.09 -19.70 -32.23
N ARG A 765 22.31 -19.39 -32.70
CA ARG A 765 23.50 -20.24 -32.47
C ARG A 765 24.08 -20.12 -31.07
N LEU A 766 23.79 -19.03 -30.36
CA LEU A 766 24.21 -18.79 -28.96
C LEU A 766 23.21 -19.37 -27.94
N PHE A 767 22.04 -19.83 -28.38
CA PHE A 767 20.99 -20.33 -27.50
C PHE A 767 21.33 -21.73 -26.97
N ASP A 768 21.47 -21.84 -25.64
CA ASP A 768 21.61 -23.11 -24.94
C ASP A 768 20.29 -23.47 -24.24
N PRO A 769 19.58 -24.53 -24.67
CA PRO A 769 18.37 -25.04 -24.02
C PRO A 769 18.48 -25.28 -22.50
N ARG A 770 19.70 -25.47 -21.97
CA ARG A 770 20.01 -25.70 -20.55
C ARG A 770 20.00 -24.41 -19.72
N ARG A 771 20.31 -23.25 -20.32
CA ARG A 771 20.33 -21.91 -19.67
C ARG A 771 18.95 -21.26 -19.53
N HIS A 772 17.91 -22.08 -19.41
CA HIS A 772 16.53 -21.60 -19.45
C HIS A 772 16.19 -20.62 -18.30
N GLU A 773 16.77 -20.84 -17.12
CA GLU A 773 16.56 -19.98 -15.95
C GLU A 773 17.23 -18.61 -16.12
N ASP A 774 18.45 -18.57 -16.69
CA ASP A 774 19.14 -17.31 -17.06
C ASP A 774 18.27 -16.46 -18.00
N TYR A 775 17.69 -17.08 -19.03
CA TYR A 775 16.84 -16.38 -20.00
C TYR A 775 15.52 -15.88 -19.37
N ALA A 776 14.91 -16.67 -18.49
CA ALA A 776 13.68 -16.29 -17.77
C ALA A 776 13.88 -15.16 -16.75
N ALA A 777 15.11 -14.97 -16.24
CA ALA A 777 15.45 -13.84 -15.39
C ALA A 777 15.55 -12.50 -16.17
N ALA A 778 15.93 -12.56 -17.45
CA ALA A 778 16.13 -11.40 -18.32
C ALA A 778 14.88 -11.02 -19.15
N SER A 779 14.05 -11.99 -19.56
CA SER A 779 12.87 -11.78 -20.40
C SER A 779 11.70 -12.70 -20.04
N VAL A 780 10.47 -12.26 -20.33
CA VAL A 780 9.22 -12.96 -19.98
C VAL A 780 8.87 -14.08 -20.97
N GLY A 781 9.45 -14.09 -22.16
CA GLY A 781 9.24 -15.10 -23.19
C GLY A 781 10.53 -15.78 -23.65
N ASP A 782 10.40 -16.92 -24.34
CA ASP A 782 11.56 -17.64 -24.90
C ASP A 782 12.22 -16.82 -26.03
N PRO A 783 13.51 -16.45 -25.89
CA PRO A 783 14.17 -15.58 -26.86
C PRO A 783 14.47 -16.29 -28.19
N ALA A 784 14.63 -17.62 -28.21
CA ALA A 784 14.81 -18.36 -29.45
C ALA A 784 13.51 -18.41 -30.25
N VAL A 785 12.37 -18.63 -29.60
CA VAL A 785 11.05 -18.58 -30.26
C VAL A 785 10.75 -17.16 -30.77
N LEU A 786 11.15 -16.12 -30.03
CA LEU A 786 11.04 -14.73 -30.49
C LEU A 786 11.90 -14.48 -31.74
N MET A 787 13.16 -14.91 -31.74
CA MET A 787 14.05 -14.76 -32.90
C MET A 787 13.56 -15.57 -34.11
N GLN A 788 13.03 -16.78 -33.91
CA GLN A 788 12.44 -17.61 -34.96
C GLN A 788 11.21 -16.96 -35.60
N LYS A 789 10.33 -16.31 -34.82
CA LYS A 789 9.20 -15.52 -35.34
C LYS A 789 9.69 -14.45 -36.32
N PHE A 790 10.64 -13.62 -35.90
CA PHE A 790 11.15 -12.53 -36.73
C PHE A 790 11.95 -13.05 -37.95
N LEU A 791 12.63 -14.19 -37.82
CA LEU A 791 13.29 -14.86 -38.93
C LEU A 791 12.29 -15.42 -39.95
N ALA A 792 11.14 -15.94 -39.52
CA ALA A 792 10.07 -16.37 -40.42
C ALA A 792 9.48 -15.18 -41.20
N TRP A 793 9.27 -14.05 -40.53
CA TRP A 793 8.80 -12.81 -41.17
C TRP A 793 9.83 -12.24 -42.15
N GLU A 794 11.12 -12.23 -41.80
CA GLU A 794 12.22 -11.83 -42.68
C GLU A 794 12.24 -12.69 -43.96
N ARG A 795 12.26 -14.02 -43.79
CA ARG A 795 12.24 -14.99 -44.89
C ARG A 795 11.03 -14.82 -45.81
N MET A 796 9.86 -14.54 -45.25
CA MET A 796 8.65 -14.23 -46.01
C MET A 796 8.82 -12.95 -46.86
N CYS A 797 9.36 -11.87 -46.28
CA CYS A 797 9.58 -10.60 -47.00
C CYS A 797 10.56 -10.77 -48.17
N VAL A 798 11.64 -11.54 -47.99
CA VAL A 798 12.63 -11.83 -49.04
C VAL A 798 12.23 -12.97 -50.00
N GLY A 799 11.03 -13.56 -49.83
CA GLY A 799 10.45 -14.54 -50.75
C GLY A 799 10.84 -16.02 -50.53
N ARG A 800 11.51 -16.35 -49.40
CA ARG A 800 11.96 -17.71 -49.04
C ARG A 800 10.89 -18.45 -48.22
N PHE A 801 9.73 -18.71 -48.82
CA PHE A 801 8.54 -19.18 -48.10
C PHE A 801 8.71 -20.55 -47.41
N ALA A 802 9.39 -21.52 -48.03
CA ALA A 802 9.61 -22.83 -47.43
C ALA A 802 10.41 -22.74 -46.11
N GLU A 803 11.44 -21.88 -46.07
CA GLU A 803 12.22 -21.62 -44.86
C GLU A 803 11.47 -20.76 -43.83
N ALA A 804 10.50 -19.95 -44.27
CA ALA A 804 9.62 -19.20 -43.38
C ALA A 804 8.66 -20.14 -42.63
N TRP A 805 8.08 -21.11 -43.35
CA TRP A 805 7.25 -22.18 -42.77
C TRP A 805 8.04 -23.06 -41.79
N ALA A 806 9.21 -23.55 -42.20
CA ALA A 806 10.08 -24.35 -41.32
C ALA A 806 10.47 -23.62 -40.02
N ALA A 807 10.64 -22.29 -40.06
CA ALA A 807 10.88 -21.49 -38.86
C ALA A 807 9.63 -21.37 -37.95
N CYS A 808 8.43 -21.21 -38.53
CA CYS A 808 7.18 -21.19 -37.77
C CYS A 808 6.90 -22.53 -37.08
N ASP A 809 7.09 -23.65 -37.79
CA ASP A 809 6.82 -24.98 -37.25
C ASP A 809 7.79 -25.33 -36.11
N ALA A 810 9.08 -24.99 -36.27
CA ALA A 810 10.08 -25.11 -35.20
C ALA A 810 9.72 -24.26 -33.97
N ALA A 811 9.30 -23.01 -34.18
CA ALA A 811 8.86 -22.10 -33.11
C ALA A 811 7.63 -22.64 -32.36
N LEU A 812 6.64 -23.16 -33.08
CA LEU A 812 5.42 -23.70 -32.50
C LEU A 812 5.67 -25.01 -31.73
N ALA A 813 6.52 -25.89 -32.26
CA ALA A 813 6.95 -27.10 -31.58
C ALA A 813 7.72 -26.78 -30.28
N GLN A 814 8.68 -25.85 -30.32
CA GLN A 814 9.43 -25.41 -29.14
C GLN A 814 8.51 -24.77 -28.09
N ALA A 815 7.62 -23.87 -28.51
CA ALA A 815 6.68 -23.21 -27.61
C ALA A 815 5.75 -24.20 -26.90
N ARG A 816 5.14 -25.15 -27.63
CA ARG A 816 4.27 -26.19 -27.09
C ARG A 816 5.03 -27.14 -26.13
N ALA A 817 6.28 -27.51 -26.46
CA ALA A 817 7.12 -28.31 -25.59
C ALA A 817 7.50 -27.60 -24.28
N ARG A 818 7.71 -26.27 -24.31
CA ARG A 818 8.10 -25.45 -23.14
C ARG A 818 6.94 -25.04 -22.25
N ARG A 819 5.68 -25.16 -22.70
CA ARG A 819 4.46 -24.70 -21.99
C ARG A 819 4.49 -23.21 -21.57
N ASN A 820 5.27 -22.38 -22.28
CA ASN A 820 5.33 -20.94 -22.05
C ASN A 820 4.32 -20.23 -22.97
N SER A 821 3.38 -19.52 -22.35
CA SER A 821 2.25 -18.84 -23.00
C SER A 821 2.68 -17.72 -23.96
N TYR A 822 3.68 -16.92 -23.57
CA TYR A 822 4.28 -15.90 -24.43
C TYR A 822 4.96 -16.51 -25.66
N ALA A 823 5.75 -17.57 -25.50
CA ALA A 823 6.36 -18.29 -26.61
C ALA A 823 5.30 -18.86 -27.58
N LEU A 824 4.20 -19.40 -27.04
CA LEU A 824 3.09 -19.88 -27.87
C LEU A 824 2.42 -18.72 -28.63
N ALA A 825 2.21 -17.58 -27.97
CA ALA A 825 1.69 -16.37 -28.62
C ALA A 825 2.66 -15.83 -29.70
N TYR A 826 3.98 -15.93 -29.51
CA TYR A 826 4.98 -15.56 -30.51
C TYR A 826 4.88 -16.45 -31.76
N ALA A 827 4.82 -17.77 -31.57
CA ALA A 827 4.73 -18.75 -32.65
C ALA A 827 3.41 -18.66 -33.43
N LEU A 828 2.27 -18.59 -32.73
CA LEU A 828 0.95 -18.45 -33.35
C LEU A 828 0.81 -17.12 -34.10
N ALA A 829 1.34 -16.02 -33.57
CA ALA A 829 1.40 -14.75 -34.30
C ALA A 829 2.28 -14.84 -35.56
N SER A 830 3.36 -15.64 -35.51
CA SER A 830 4.21 -15.91 -36.66
C SER A 830 3.45 -16.63 -37.78
N GLN A 831 2.84 -17.77 -37.44
CA GLN A 831 2.09 -18.62 -38.35
C GLN A 831 0.86 -17.89 -38.93
N THR A 832 0.15 -17.11 -38.10
CA THR A 832 -0.98 -16.27 -38.55
C THR A 832 -0.56 -15.27 -39.63
N CYS A 833 0.56 -14.57 -39.41
CA CYS A 833 1.10 -13.59 -40.35
C CYS A 833 1.47 -14.25 -41.69
N LEU A 834 2.10 -15.43 -41.67
CA LEU A 834 2.42 -16.19 -42.88
C LEU A 834 1.16 -16.62 -43.63
N HIS A 835 0.16 -17.22 -42.97
CA HIS A 835 -1.09 -17.61 -43.62
C HIS A 835 -1.79 -16.42 -44.29
N ALA A 836 -1.90 -15.29 -43.59
CA ALA A 836 -2.52 -14.07 -44.10
C ALA A 836 -1.70 -13.38 -45.21
N SER A 837 -0.39 -13.62 -45.28
CA SER A 837 0.49 -12.99 -46.28
C SER A 837 0.73 -13.85 -47.52
N ILE A 838 0.65 -15.18 -47.39
CA ILE A 838 0.91 -16.14 -48.48
C ILE A 838 -0.41 -16.58 -49.16
N GLY A 839 -1.57 -16.19 -48.60
CA GLY A 839 -2.89 -16.35 -49.22
C GLY A 839 -3.65 -17.61 -48.80
N THR A 840 -3.50 -18.04 -47.55
CA THR A 840 -4.27 -19.14 -46.93
C THR A 840 -5.15 -18.63 -45.77
N PRO A 841 -6.07 -17.67 -46.02
CA PRO A 841 -6.76 -16.93 -44.95
C PRO A 841 -7.69 -17.79 -44.07
N ALA A 842 -8.20 -18.92 -44.56
CA ALA A 842 -9.01 -19.83 -43.76
C ALA A 842 -8.18 -20.46 -42.61
N ALA A 843 -6.97 -20.91 -42.91
CA ALA A 843 -6.04 -21.41 -41.89
C ALA A 843 -5.53 -20.28 -41.00
N GLY A 844 -5.21 -19.11 -41.58
CA GLY A 844 -4.82 -17.92 -40.83
C GLY A 844 -5.89 -17.45 -39.84
N LEU A 845 -7.17 -17.54 -40.18
CA LEU A 845 -8.28 -17.24 -39.28
C LEU A 845 -8.31 -18.21 -38.09
N ALA A 846 -8.11 -19.50 -38.32
CA ALA A 846 -8.05 -20.51 -37.26
C ALA A 846 -6.86 -20.29 -36.30
N THR A 847 -5.66 -20.04 -36.84
CA THR A 847 -4.47 -19.71 -36.00
C THR A 847 -4.67 -18.39 -35.25
N ALA A 848 -5.31 -17.38 -35.85
CA ALA A 848 -5.61 -16.12 -35.17
C ALA A 848 -6.66 -16.27 -34.05
N GLN A 849 -7.56 -17.27 -34.16
CA GLN A 849 -8.49 -17.65 -33.09
C GLN A 849 -7.78 -18.42 -31.97
N GLU A 850 -6.85 -19.33 -32.27
CA GLU A 850 -5.97 -19.98 -31.27
C GLU A 850 -5.12 -18.92 -30.53
N LEU A 851 -4.52 -17.98 -31.26
CA LEU A 851 -3.75 -16.87 -30.68
C LEU A 851 -4.62 -16.01 -29.75
N GLN A 852 -5.85 -15.67 -30.17
CA GLN A 852 -6.75 -14.91 -29.31
C GLN A 852 -7.12 -15.72 -28.06
N ALA A 853 -7.43 -17.02 -28.18
CA ALA A 853 -7.75 -17.85 -27.03
C ALA A 853 -6.60 -17.91 -26.01
N VAL A 854 -5.36 -18.09 -26.46
CA VAL A 854 -4.15 -18.04 -25.61
C VAL A 854 -3.99 -16.66 -24.96
N ALA A 855 -4.17 -15.57 -25.73
CA ALA A 855 -4.04 -14.21 -25.22
C ALA A 855 -5.15 -13.83 -24.22
N ASP A 856 -6.38 -14.24 -24.46
CA ASP A 856 -7.53 -14.08 -23.56
C ASP A 856 -7.36 -14.95 -22.31
N GLU A 857 -6.85 -16.18 -22.44
CA GLU A 857 -6.64 -17.09 -21.31
C GLU A 857 -5.59 -16.57 -20.32
N HIS A 858 -4.46 -16.09 -20.84
CA HIS A 858 -3.28 -15.71 -20.05
C HIS A 858 -3.11 -14.20 -19.83
N GLY A 859 -3.95 -13.36 -20.45
CA GLY A 859 -3.93 -11.90 -20.29
C GLY A 859 -2.80 -11.21 -21.06
N HIS A 860 -2.58 -11.61 -22.32
CA HIS A 860 -1.56 -11.00 -23.20
C HIS A 860 -2.19 -9.91 -24.07
N ASP A 861 -2.46 -8.73 -23.48
CA ASP A 861 -3.26 -7.65 -24.10
C ASP A 861 -2.77 -7.24 -25.51
N TYR A 862 -1.45 -7.14 -25.74
CA TYR A 862 -0.86 -6.88 -27.06
C TYR A 862 -1.20 -7.97 -28.08
N TYR A 863 -1.03 -9.25 -27.69
CA TYR A 863 -1.33 -10.39 -28.57
C TYR A 863 -2.83 -10.53 -28.83
N ARG A 864 -3.71 -10.14 -27.89
CA ARG A 864 -5.16 -10.04 -28.11
C ARG A 864 -5.51 -8.98 -29.15
N ALA A 865 -4.92 -7.78 -29.06
CA ALA A 865 -5.11 -6.72 -30.03
C ALA A 865 -4.69 -7.18 -31.44
N MET A 866 -3.46 -7.70 -31.54
CA MET A 866 -2.89 -8.22 -32.78
C MET A 866 -3.73 -9.38 -33.37
N ALA A 867 -4.15 -10.36 -32.56
CA ALA A 867 -5.01 -11.46 -33.00
C ALA A 867 -6.34 -10.96 -33.58
N THR A 868 -6.96 -9.97 -32.93
CA THR A 868 -8.21 -9.36 -33.40
C THR A 868 -8.01 -8.71 -34.78
N CYS A 869 -6.90 -7.98 -35.00
CA CYS A 869 -6.57 -7.41 -36.30
C CYS A 869 -6.31 -8.49 -37.37
N TRP A 870 -5.60 -9.58 -37.04
CA TRP A 870 -5.35 -10.67 -37.99
C TRP A 870 -6.62 -11.43 -38.37
N GLN A 871 -7.55 -11.69 -37.44
CA GLN A 871 -8.86 -12.25 -37.78
C GLN A 871 -9.60 -11.33 -38.75
N GLY A 872 -9.57 -10.01 -38.51
CA GLY A 872 -10.17 -9.02 -39.41
C GLY A 872 -9.56 -9.02 -40.82
N CYS A 873 -8.23 -9.13 -40.91
CA CYS A 873 -7.49 -9.32 -42.16
C CYS A 873 -7.95 -10.57 -42.92
N CYS A 874 -7.94 -11.74 -42.26
CA CYS A 874 -8.32 -13.01 -42.87
C CYS A 874 -9.79 -13.02 -43.33
N LEU A 875 -10.72 -12.45 -42.54
CA LEU A 875 -12.13 -12.29 -42.96
C LEU A 875 -12.26 -11.38 -44.19
N GLY A 876 -11.51 -10.27 -44.24
CA GLY A 876 -11.49 -9.39 -45.41
C GLY A 876 -10.91 -10.03 -46.68
N GLN A 877 -9.98 -10.99 -46.53
CA GLN A 877 -9.49 -11.82 -47.64
C GLN A 877 -10.50 -12.89 -48.07
N LEU A 878 -11.29 -13.44 -47.14
CA LEU A 878 -12.40 -14.36 -47.40
C LEU A 878 -13.68 -13.64 -47.92
N GLY A 879 -13.60 -12.38 -48.33
CA GLY A 879 -14.73 -11.60 -48.85
C GLY A 879 -15.69 -11.03 -47.80
N ARG A 880 -15.50 -11.34 -46.51
CA ARG A 880 -16.35 -10.89 -45.38
C ARG A 880 -15.94 -9.50 -44.89
N ALA A 881 -15.95 -8.53 -45.79
CA ALA A 881 -15.33 -7.22 -45.58
C ALA A 881 -15.90 -6.42 -44.39
N HIS A 882 -17.21 -6.39 -44.18
CA HIS A 882 -17.82 -5.66 -43.06
C HIS A 882 -17.42 -6.21 -41.69
N GLU A 883 -17.39 -7.54 -41.55
CA GLU A 883 -16.93 -8.20 -40.31
C GLU A 883 -15.43 -8.00 -40.11
N GLY A 884 -14.64 -8.05 -41.19
CA GLY A 884 -13.22 -7.75 -41.18
C GLY A 884 -12.91 -6.35 -40.66
N LEU A 885 -13.60 -5.34 -41.17
CA LEU A 885 -13.48 -3.94 -40.74
C LEU A 885 -13.88 -3.75 -39.27
N ALA A 886 -14.95 -4.41 -38.81
CA ALA A 886 -15.38 -4.34 -37.41
C ALA A 886 -14.31 -4.88 -36.44
N LEU A 887 -13.66 -6.01 -36.80
CA LEU A 887 -12.56 -6.56 -36.00
C LEU A 887 -11.30 -5.69 -36.08
N LEU A 888 -10.92 -5.17 -37.25
CA LEU A 888 -9.77 -4.27 -37.40
C LEU A 888 -9.93 -3.01 -36.53
N LYS A 889 -11.09 -2.34 -36.59
CA LYS A 889 -11.39 -1.17 -35.74
C LYS A 889 -11.29 -1.50 -34.24
N ARG A 890 -11.81 -2.65 -33.82
CA ARG A 890 -11.72 -3.14 -32.43
C ARG A 890 -10.27 -3.43 -32.02
N GLY A 891 -9.49 -4.11 -32.86
CA GLY A 891 -8.08 -4.43 -32.60
C GLY A 891 -7.20 -3.18 -32.56
N ASN A 892 -7.44 -2.23 -33.46
CA ASN A 892 -6.77 -0.92 -33.48
C ASN A 892 -7.08 -0.09 -32.23
N LEU A 893 -8.31 -0.14 -31.71
CA LEU A 893 -8.63 0.44 -30.40
C LEU A 893 -7.89 -0.29 -29.25
N LEU A 894 -7.88 -1.62 -29.25
CA LEU A 894 -7.16 -2.40 -28.23
C LEU A 894 -5.65 -2.08 -28.20
N HIS A 895 -5.00 -1.98 -29.37
CA HIS A 895 -3.60 -1.54 -29.47
C HIS A 895 -3.39 -0.18 -28.79
N ARG A 896 -4.18 0.83 -29.17
CA ARG A 896 -4.10 2.19 -28.60
C ARG A 896 -4.29 2.17 -27.08
N THR A 897 -5.23 1.38 -26.55
CA THR A 897 -5.44 1.25 -25.09
C THR A 897 -4.33 0.52 -24.35
N SER A 898 -3.58 -0.38 -25.00
CA SER A 898 -2.43 -1.08 -24.39
C SER A 898 -1.15 -0.23 -24.32
N GLY A 899 -1.16 0.97 -24.90
CA GLY A 899 0.01 1.85 -25.03
C GLY A 899 1.06 1.38 -26.03
N ALA A 900 1.00 0.13 -26.50
CA ALA A 900 1.88 -0.40 -27.54
C ALA A 900 1.48 0.15 -28.93
N ARG A 901 2.48 0.65 -29.67
CA ARG A 901 2.35 1.21 -31.02
C ARG A 901 3.03 0.37 -32.10
N LEU A 902 3.92 -0.55 -31.70
CA LEU A 902 4.52 -1.53 -32.59
C LEU A 902 3.43 -2.26 -33.40
N HIS A 903 3.61 -2.34 -34.72
CA HIS A 903 2.68 -2.99 -35.68
C HIS A 903 1.25 -2.38 -35.77
N LEU A 904 0.98 -1.24 -35.13
CA LEU A 904 -0.29 -0.50 -35.30
C LEU A 904 -0.41 0.06 -36.74
N HIS A 905 0.68 0.60 -37.29
CA HIS A 905 0.75 1.06 -38.69
C HIS A 905 0.35 -0.03 -39.69
N TRP A 906 0.79 -1.27 -39.48
CA TRP A 906 0.43 -2.42 -40.31
C TRP A 906 -1.08 -2.70 -40.28
N SER A 907 -1.72 -2.61 -39.10
CA SER A 907 -3.15 -2.89 -38.97
C SER A 907 -4.05 -1.76 -39.46
N LEU A 908 -3.58 -0.50 -39.38
CA LEU A 908 -4.21 0.65 -40.06
C LEU A 908 -4.12 0.50 -41.60
N ARG A 909 -2.98 0.04 -42.14
CA ARG A 909 -2.84 -0.26 -43.58
C ARG A 909 -3.85 -1.31 -44.05
N VAL A 910 -4.02 -2.41 -43.31
CA VAL A 910 -4.99 -3.46 -43.68
C VAL A 910 -6.43 -2.95 -43.58
N GLU A 911 -6.75 -2.11 -42.60
CA GLU A 911 -8.07 -1.45 -42.53
C GLU A 911 -8.30 -0.55 -43.75
N ALA A 912 -7.32 0.27 -44.13
CA ALA A 912 -7.38 1.13 -45.31
C ALA A 912 -7.57 0.34 -46.63
N GLU A 913 -6.83 -0.76 -46.83
CA GLU A 913 -6.98 -1.66 -47.98
C GLU A 913 -8.39 -2.27 -48.07
N LEU A 914 -9.00 -2.58 -46.91
CA LEU A 914 -10.34 -3.16 -46.85
C LEU A 914 -11.45 -2.11 -47.07
N LEU A 915 -11.27 -0.87 -46.59
CA LEU A 915 -12.14 0.27 -46.91
C LEU A 915 -12.14 0.54 -48.43
N GLY A 916 -10.97 0.51 -49.07
CA GLY A 916 -10.86 0.61 -50.53
C GLY A 916 -11.61 -0.47 -51.31
N ARG A 917 -11.81 -1.67 -50.74
CA ARG A 917 -12.65 -2.73 -51.32
C ARG A 917 -14.15 -2.47 -51.15
N THR A 918 -14.54 -1.73 -50.10
CA THR A 918 -15.93 -1.31 -49.85
C THR A 918 -16.30 0.05 -50.47
N ARG A 919 -15.45 0.57 -51.38
CA ARG A 919 -15.58 1.86 -52.09
C ARG A 919 -15.40 3.11 -51.23
N ASP A 920 -14.77 2.98 -50.07
CA ASP A 920 -14.42 4.09 -49.17
C ASP A 920 -12.91 4.39 -49.26
N ALA A 921 -12.48 4.96 -50.39
CA ALA A 921 -11.06 5.22 -50.64
C ALA A 921 -10.51 6.41 -49.84
N GLU A 922 -11.34 7.43 -49.56
CA GLU A 922 -10.95 8.63 -48.83
C GLU A 922 -10.60 8.32 -47.37
N SER A 923 -11.48 7.61 -46.65
CA SER A 923 -11.21 7.17 -45.27
C SER A 923 -10.00 6.24 -45.19
N GLY A 924 -9.80 5.41 -46.22
CA GLY A 924 -8.58 4.59 -46.34
C GLY A 924 -7.31 5.43 -46.45
N LEU A 925 -7.31 6.48 -47.28
CA LEU A 925 -6.16 7.40 -47.41
C LEU A 925 -5.89 8.16 -46.09
N GLU A 926 -6.93 8.51 -45.32
CA GLU A 926 -6.76 9.10 -43.99
C GLU A 926 -6.07 8.16 -42.99
N LEU A 927 -6.48 6.89 -42.95
CA LEU A 927 -5.81 5.87 -42.12
C LEU A 927 -4.35 5.64 -42.53
N LEU A 928 -4.01 5.75 -43.83
CA LEU A 928 -2.62 5.67 -44.29
C LEU A 928 -1.80 6.90 -43.87
N ARG A 929 -2.39 8.10 -43.82
CA ARG A 929 -1.73 9.29 -43.24
C ARG A 929 -1.45 9.10 -41.75
N GLU A 930 -2.41 8.54 -40.99
CA GLU A 930 -2.18 8.18 -39.58
C GLU A 930 -1.03 7.16 -39.47
N ALA A 931 -1.07 6.07 -40.24
CA ALA A 931 -0.04 5.03 -40.22
C ALA A 931 1.37 5.58 -40.50
N ARG A 932 1.52 6.51 -41.46
CA ARG A 932 2.80 7.19 -41.73
C ARG A 932 3.25 8.06 -40.57
N SER A 933 2.34 8.80 -39.94
CA SER A 933 2.67 9.64 -38.77
C SER A 933 3.21 8.84 -37.58
N LEU A 934 2.83 7.56 -37.46
CA LEU A 934 3.30 6.67 -36.39
C LEU A 934 4.73 6.14 -36.59
N ILE A 935 5.18 5.98 -37.84
CA ILE A 935 6.49 5.38 -38.16
C ILE A 935 7.57 6.40 -38.57
N GLY A 936 7.17 7.60 -39.01
CA GLY A 936 8.08 8.66 -39.44
C GLY A 936 8.60 8.43 -40.86
N ASP A 937 9.91 8.23 -41.02
CA ASP A 937 10.52 7.94 -42.33
C ASP A 937 10.09 6.58 -42.86
N VAL A 938 9.12 6.58 -43.76
CA VAL A 938 8.54 5.40 -44.42
C VAL A 938 9.59 4.58 -45.18
N ASN A 939 10.65 5.21 -45.70
CA ASN A 939 11.65 4.50 -46.53
C ASN A 939 12.50 3.53 -45.69
N SER A 940 12.70 3.83 -44.40
CA SER A 940 13.52 3.06 -43.45
C SER A 940 12.67 2.18 -42.52
N ARG A 941 11.57 1.59 -43.03
CA ARG A 941 10.60 0.79 -42.25
C ARG A 941 10.17 -0.46 -42.99
N TRP A 942 10.05 -1.57 -42.26
CA TRP A 942 9.84 -2.90 -42.83
C TRP A 942 8.61 -3.04 -43.73
N ASP A 943 7.50 -2.38 -43.41
CA ASP A 943 6.27 -2.37 -44.22
C ASP A 943 6.08 -1.06 -45.01
N GLY A 944 7.11 -0.21 -45.08
CA GLY A 944 7.06 1.08 -45.78
C GLY A 944 6.72 0.93 -47.26
N ALA A 945 7.26 -0.09 -47.92
CA ALA A 945 6.89 -0.44 -49.29
C ALA A 945 5.40 -0.79 -49.42
N GLU A 946 4.84 -1.55 -48.47
CA GLU A 946 3.42 -1.93 -48.48
C GLU A 946 2.50 -0.74 -48.16
N LEU A 947 2.94 0.23 -47.34
CA LEU A 947 2.22 1.48 -47.10
C LEU A 947 2.20 2.40 -48.35
N CYS A 948 3.28 2.44 -49.12
CA CYS A 948 3.32 3.12 -50.41
C CYS A 948 2.48 2.37 -51.47
N ARG A 949 2.47 1.03 -51.48
CA ARG A 949 1.61 0.23 -52.35
C ARG A 949 0.13 0.46 -52.06
N ALA A 950 -0.28 0.36 -50.79
CA ALA A 950 -1.65 0.57 -50.36
C ALA A 950 -2.15 1.98 -50.73
N GLU A 951 -1.32 3.01 -50.53
CA GLU A 951 -1.64 4.38 -50.96
C GLU A 951 -1.88 4.45 -52.47
N GLY A 952 -0.98 3.87 -53.27
CA GLY A 952 -1.14 3.90 -54.73
C GLY A 952 -2.34 3.12 -55.24
N GLU A 953 -2.69 1.99 -54.62
CA GLU A 953 -3.91 1.24 -54.94
C GLU A 953 -5.20 2.00 -54.55
N LEU A 954 -5.19 2.78 -53.47
CA LEU A 954 -6.32 3.62 -53.08
C LEU A 954 -6.44 4.87 -53.97
N LEU A 955 -5.33 5.53 -54.30
CA LEU A 955 -5.30 6.66 -55.24
C LEU A 955 -5.83 6.25 -56.61
N ALA A 956 -5.45 5.06 -57.11
CA ALA A 956 -5.98 4.52 -58.36
C ALA A 956 -7.51 4.33 -58.33
N ARG A 957 -8.06 3.85 -57.20
CA ARG A 957 -9.52 3.72 -56.99
C ARG A 957 -10.23 5.06 -56.85
N ALA A 958 -9.56 6.08 -56.31
CA ALA A 958 -10.03 7.45 -56.22
C ALA A 958 -9.89 8.25 -57.54
N GLY A 959 -9.24 7.67 -58.56
CA GLY A 959 -9.04 8.28 -59.88
C GLY A 959 -7.73 9.07 -60.06
N ASP A 960 -6.90 9.23 -59.02
CA ASP A 960 -5.59 9.85 -59.13
C ASP A 960 -4.54 8.84 -59.64
N ILE A 961 -4.54 8.63 -60.96
CA ILE A 961 -3.63 7.69 -61.63
C ILE A 961 -2.15 8.14 -61.55
N GLU A 962 -1.86 9.45 -61.53
CA GLU A 962 -0.47 9.93 -61.43
C GLU A 962 0.07 9.87 -60.00
N GLY A 963 -0.77 10.16 -59.00
CA GLY A 963 -0.46 9.83 -57.60
C GLY A 963 -0.23 8.34 -57.39
N ALA A 964 -1.10 7.50 -57.96
CA ALA A 964 -0.95 6.05 -57.91
C ALA A 964 0.38 5.56 -58.48
N LYS A 965 0.78 6.04 -59.67
CA LYS A 965 2.07 5.72 -60.29
C LYS A 965 3.25 6.10 -59.39
N ARG A 966 3.25 7.32 -58.83
CA ARG A 966 4.32 7.80 -57.94
C ARG A 966 4.43 6.93 -56.67
N ALA A 967 3.32 6.67 -56.00
CA ALA A 967 3.29 5.87 -54.77
C ALA A 967 3.73 4.41 -55.01
N LEU A 968 3.28 3.79 -56.11
CA LEU A 968 3.67 2.42 -56.48
C LEU A 968 5.13 2.32 -56.96
N ALA A 969 5.66 3.34 -57.64
CA ALA A 969 7.09 3.40 -57.98
C ALA A 969 7.95 3.53 -56.72
N GLN A 970 7.57 4.42 -55.79
CA GLN A 970 8.24 4.52 -54.49
C GLN A 970 8.18 3.19 -53.71
N ALA A 971 7.04 2.50 -53.71
CA ALA A 971 6.90 1.17 -53.10
C ALA A 971 7.90 0.16 -53.66
N GLN A 972 8.06 0.13 -54.99
CA GLN A 972 9.02 -0.74 -55.67
C GLN A 972 10.47 -0.41 -55.27
N ASP A 973 10.83 0.87 -55.21
CA ASP A 973 12.20 1.29 -54.93
C ASP A 973 12.59 1.07 -53.46
N ILE A 974 11.65 1.30 -52.52
CA ILE A 974 11.82 0.88 -51.11
C ILE A 974 12.00 -0.63 -51.02
N ALA A 975 11.13 -1.42 -51.66
CA ALA A 975 11.22 -2.89 -51.61
C ALA A 975 12.55 -3.42 -52.17
N ARG A 976 13.06 -2.81 -53.25
CA ARG A 976 14.39 -3.12 -53.80
C ARG A 976 15.52 -2.79 -52.83
N ALA A 977 15.50 -1.61 -52.22
CA ALA A 977 16.51 -1.18 -51.25
C ALA A 977 16.57 -2.10 -50.03
N GLN A 978 15.41 -2.63 -49.61
CA GLN A 978 15.28 -3.60 -48.51
C GLN A 978 15.66 -5.04 -48.92
N GLY A 979 15.63 -5.37 -50.21
CA GLY A 979 15.71 -6.75 -50.70
C GLY A 979 14.39 -7.55 -50.53
N ALA A 980 13.28 -6.87 -50.27
CA ALA A 980 11.98 -7.47 -50.00
C ALA A 980 11.27 -7.92 -51.28
N LEU A 981 11.66 -9.09 -51.79
CA LEU A 981 11.15 -9.65 -53.04
C LEU A 981 9.61 -9.76 -53.11
N LEU A 982 8.95 -10.09 -52.00
CA LEU A 982 7.48 -10.15 -51.92
C LEU A 982 6.84 -8.77 -52.13
N PHE A 983 7.37 -7.72 -51.50
CA PHE A 983 6.83 -6.37 -51.64
C PHE A 983 7.16 -5.78 -53.02
N GLU A 984 8.32 -6.11 -53.60
CA GLU A 984 8.66 -5.75 -54.98
C GLU A 984 7.70 -6.40 -55.99
N LEU A 985 7.32 -7.67 -55.77
CA LEU A 985 6.32 -8.37 -56.59
C LEU A 985 4.97 -7.65 -56.54
N ARG A 986 4.47 -7.36 -55.33
CA ARG A 986 3.18 -6.69 -55.13
C ARG A 986 3.16 -5.28 -55.72
N ALA A 987 4.21 -4.49 -55.52
CA ALA A 987 4.33 -3.14 -56.09
C ALA A 987 4.33 -3.17 -57.63
N ARG A 988 5.10 -4.08 -58.26
CA ARG A 988 5.10 -4.26 -59.72
C ARG A 988 3.76 -4.75 -60.25
N ALA A 989 3.08 -5.65 -59.54
CA ALA A 989 1.72 -6.08 -59.89
C ALA A 989 0.71 -4.93 -59.80
N GLY A 990 0.84 -4.05 -58.81
CA GLY A 990 0.05 -2.81 -58.70
C GLY A 990 0.29 -1.87 -59.89
N LEU A 991 1.55 -1.60 -60.25
CA LEU A 991 1.89 -0.80 -61.45
C LEU A 991 1.30 -1.39 -62.72
N ALA A 992 1.37 -2.71 -62.88
CA ALA A 992 0.89 -3.41 -64.06
C ALA A 992 -0.65 -3.46 -64.18
N LYS A 993 -1.38 -3.21 -63.10
CA LYS A 993 -2.86 -3.07 -63.08
C LYS A 993 -3.36 -1.67 -63.43
N LEU A 994 -2.47 -0.67 -63.50
CA LEU A 994 -2.86 0.69 -63.90
C LEU A 994 -3.21 0.75 -65.39
N PRO A 995 -4.08 1.69 -65.83
CA PRO A 995 -4.32 1.92 -67.25
C PRO A 995 -3.05 2.48 -67.92
N LEU A 996 -2.30 1.57 -68.55
CA LEU A 996 -1.05 1.84 -69.28
C LEU A 996 -1.23 1.48 -70.76
N GLU A 997 -0.75 2.37 -71.62
CA GLU A 997 -0.82 2.21 -73.09
C GLU A 997 0.54 1.86 -73.70
N GLY A 998 0.50 1.12 -74.81
CA GLY A 998 1.66 0.82 -75.67
C GLY A 998 2.86 0.25 -74.91
N GLU A 999 4.04 0.83 -75.17
CA GLU A 999 5.32 0.36 -74.66
C GLU A 999 5.40 0.28 -73.13
N ARG A 1000 4.70 1.17 -72.41
CA ARG A 1000 4.69 1.21 -70.93
C ARG A 1000 3.99 -0.01 -70.33
N ARG A 1001 2.94 -0.54 -70.99
CA ARG A 1001 2.28 -1.80 -70.60
C ARG A 1001 3.23 -2.98 -70.79
N SER A 1002 3.93 -3.03 -71.93
CA SER A 1002 4.94 -4.07 -72.22
C SER A 1002 6.15 -3.98 -71.28
N GLU A 1003 6.57 -2.79 -70.86
CA GLU A 1003 7.60 -2.59 -69.85
C GLU A 1003 7.16 -3.12 -68.48
N ALA A 1004 5.97 -2.75 -68.00
CA ALA A 1004 5.42 -3.24 -66.73
C ALA A 1004 5.29 -4.78 -66.72
N ALA A 1005 4.80 -5.38 -67.80
CA ALA A 1005 4.71 -6.83 -67.95
C ALA A 1005 6.10 -7.51 -67.95
N ARG A 1006 7.09 -6.96 -68.68
CA ARG A 1006 8.48 -7.46 -68.66
C ARG A 1006 9.08 -7.36 -67.25
N ALA A 1007 8.87 -6.24 -66.55
CA ALA A 1007 9.33 -6.05 -65.19
C ALA A 1007 8.70 -7.08 -64.23
N LEU A 1008 7.38 -7.25 -64.25
CA LEU A 1008 6.70 -8.24 -63.40
C LEU A 1008 7.22 -9.67 -63.67
N ALA A 1009 7.39 -10.05 -64.95
CA ALA A 1009 7.92 -11.36 -65.35
C ALA A 1009 9.40 -11.61 -64.97
N VAL A 1010 10.20 -10.56 -64.76
CA VAL A 1010 11.56 -10.70 -64.21
C VAL A 1010 11.51 -10.96 -62.70
N THR A 1011 10.60 -10.31 -61.97
CA THR A 1011 10.47 -10.53 -60.52
C THR A 1011 9.89 -11.89 -60.17
N VAL A 1012 8.85 -12.34 -60.89
CA VAL A 1012 8.26 -13.69 -60.71
C VAL A 1012 9.33 -14.79 -60.85
N ARG A 1013 10.25 -14.66 -61.82
CA ARG A 1013 11.34 -15.62 -62.05
C ARG A 1013 12.43 -15.65 -60.96
N ARG A 1014 12.36 -14.79 -59.95
CA ARG A 1014 13.27 -14.81 -58.78
C ARG A 1014 12.73 -15.67 -57.62
N PHE A 1015 11.47 -16.09 -57.67
CA PHE A 1015 10.91 -17.07 -56.75
C PHE A 1015 11.25 -18.50 -57.20
N GLU A 1016 11.06 -19.47 -56.30
CA GLU A 1016 11.27 -20.89 -56.61
C GLU A 1016 10.27 -21.36 -57.70
N PRO A 1017 10.67 -22.28 -58.61
CA PRO A 1017 9.84 -22.66 -59.76
C PRO A 1017 8.48 -23.29 -59.45
N VAL A 1018 8.26 -23.76 -58.20
CA VAL A 1018 7.03 -24.42 -57.74
C VAL A 1018 6.44 -23.65 -56.54
N CYS A 1019 6.51 -22.32 -56.59
CA CYS A 1019 6.01 -21.47 -55.50
C CYS A 1019 4.48 -21.30 -55.56
N GLU A 1020 3.77 -22.02 -54.68
CA GLU A 1020 2.31 -21.96 -54.55
C GLU A 1020 1.79 -20.72 -53.78
N ALA A 1021 2.60 -19.69 -53.60
CA ALA A 1021 2.18 -18.46 -52.93
C ALA A 1021 1.16 -17.70 -53.78
N HIS A 1022 0.04 -17.28 -53.17
CA HIS A 1022 -1.07 -16.63 -53.87
C HIS A 1022 -0.63 -15.42 -54.71
N ASP A 1023 0.26 -14.58 -54.20
CA ASP A 1023 0.74 -13.40 -54.93
C ASP A 1023 1.58 -13.76 -56.17
N VAL A 1024 2.28 -14.91 -56.15
CA VAL A 1024 3.07 -15.41 -57.28
C VAL A 1024 2.12 -15.99 -58.34
N LEU A 1025 1.13 -16.77 -57.92
CA LEU A 1025 0.06 -17.29 -58.80
C LEU A 1025 -0.72 -16.14 -59.46
N HIS A 1026 -1.16 -15.16 -58.68
CA HIS A 1026 -1.86 -13.99 -59.19
C HIS A 1026 -0.99 -13.13 -60.12
N ALA A 1027 0.32 -13.05 -59.88
CA ALA A 1027 1.24 -12.40 -60.81
C ALA A 1027 1.40 -13.19 -62.12
N HIS A 1028 1.32 -14.52 -62.11
CA HIS A 1028 1.27 -15.33 -63.32
C HIS A 1028 -0.03 -15.12 -64.12
N GLU A 1029 -1.18 -15.05 -63.45
CA GLU A 1029 -2.48 -14.74 -64.06
C GLU A 1029 -2.45 -13.35 -64.72
N LEU A 1030 -2.03 -12.32 -63.99
CA LEU A 1030 -1.89 -10.96 -64.51
C LEU A 1030 -0.90 -10.88 -65.68
N LEU A 1031 0.18 -11.68 -65.68
CA LEU A 1031 1.09 -11.79 -66.82
C LEU A 1031 0.49 -12.50 -68.04
N ALA A 1032 -0.58 -13.28 -67.87
CA ALA A 1032 -1.34 -13.84 -68.98
C ALA A 1032 -2.35 -12.82 -69.56
N GLU A 1033 -2.98 -12.01 -68.71
CA GLU A 1033 -3.89 -10.91 -69.12
C GLU A 1033 -3.18 -9.72 -69.80
N LEU A 1034 -1.87 -9.56 -69.55
CA LEU A 1034 -1.05 -8.47 -70.11
C LEU A 1034 -0.35 -8.83 -71.43
N ARG A 1035 -0.48 -10.07 -71.90
CA ARG A 1035 0.03 -10.56 -73.19
C ARG A 1035 -1.03 -10.48 -74.28
#